data_AF-A0A2E6F4U4-F1
#
_entry.id   AF-A0A2E6F4U4-F1
#
_cell.length_a   1.000
_cell.length_b   1.000
_cell.length_c   1.000
_cell.angle_alpha   90.00
_cell.angle_beta   90.00
_cell.angle_gamma   90.00
#
_symmetry.space_group_name_H-M   'P 1'
#
loop_
_entity.id
_entity.type
_entity.pdbx_description
1 polymer ?
#
loop_
_entity_poly.entity_id
_entity_poly.type
_entity_poly.pdbx_seq_one_letter_code
_entity_poly.pdbx_strand_id
1 'polypeptide(L)'
;MAKMVKRFERLMPFRIRDVLLVSSSYDHYVLAEDGHLTELMTNEFAQLNLSNAPRIVHANDADEALELMKKWRFDLIITMIRVGNMTAEEFGKSAKEILPDTEVVLLTHNSRELASIKTSEAIDRIFVWSGNSQLMVAIIKLVEDERNVAHDIRIGNIPVLLLVEDSSRFFSSYLPQLYEEILTQTRRVIGEGLGFKQTMRRLRARTKVLHATTMEDAIAYVESYGRNLIGLITDAGFPAMNRKDFQAGLSLIERVRERFPNLPVLMQSTEKSNKEPAIELGAEFLHKNNPNLLSELHNFLQYKLGFGDFIFRLPDLSEIGRASSIEELIINIRKMPPESVEFHALNNNFSHWLHTRGEFDLADKIRPLTLNDFNNSIEVQNYLADTIEKHLVKSQRSSVSKYKGKLDFRRRFQRYGSGSLGGKGRGLAFFSMQIEDMDFGVNIPDVQIDLPHTVVLSTDIFDKYVEENNLQEMTAIGLDDNIVAENFLSGKFSEEVRNELTSLALQFKQPLAIRSSSRLEDSLHQPFAGVYRTYFLANDHSNEDTRVEQLIKSIKLVYASTYSENAKSFIRATQHSIEEESMAIVIQPLIGKKHKNRFYPTLAGVARSFNFYPVGPMEPTEGIAAAALGLGKTVAGGEKCVRFSPHRPKRVYQFANVESTLKSAQRQFWALKMENSTEMPTINTEYNLLKLDLNAAEEDGEIPEIASTWDSQDDRIWDGIGRKGVRLITLNGYLKRNSFPLCEILQQILKKCEEMLACPVEIEFALIDNDEVKQFHLLQLRPLVSESTEVEVDFDEEMLKYALAHSNVSLGNGIVNDIKDIIFVDPKKLDRQKSIEIANLISRINASMIDENRPYLLIGPGRWGSSDNLLGIPVKWGQISGARTIIECELADISVDPSQGTHFFQNIVSFNVGYLTIRNSEPSAIDWDWLNKQKCIFEEGPIKHVRIKKSLKILLDGRNGRAAILKPK
;
A
#
# COMPACT_ATOMS: atom_id res chain seq x y z
N MET A 1 -3.75 12.96 0.95
CA MET A 1 -2.47 12.51 0.37
C MET A 1 -2.52 12.07 -1.09
N ALA A 2 -3.57 11.38 -1.59
CA ALA A 2 -3.63 10.95 -2.99
C ALA A 2 -3.53 12.10 -4.03
N LYS A 3 -4.06 13.29 -3.70
CA LYS A 3 -3.83 14.53 -4.49
C LYS A 3 -2.38 15.00 -4.45
N MET A 4 -1.68 14.87 -3.32
CA MET A 4 -0.26 15.21 -3.15
C MET A 4 0.65 14.23 -3.89
N VAL A 5 0.39 12.93 -3.79
CA VAL A 5 1.07 11.85 -4.51
C VAL A 5 1.09 12.12 -6.03
N LYS A 6 -0.06 12.53 -6.60
CA LYS A 6 -0.17 12.91 -8.02
C LYS A 6 0.54 14.22 -8.38
N ARG A 7 0.76 15.13 -7.42
CA ARG A 7 1.47 16.41 -7.63
C ARG A 7 2.98 16.21 -7.79
N PHE A 8 3.61 15.47 -6.89
CA PHE A 8 5.07 15.26 -6.91
C PHE A 8 5.56 14.39 -8.08
N GLU A 9 4.71 13.49 -8.61
CA GLU A 9 5.03 12.72 -9.82
C GLU A 9 5.12 13.61 -11.08
N ARG A 10 4.52 14.80 -11.04
CA ARG A 10 4.50 15.77 -12.14
C ARG A 10 5.58 16.85 -12.04
N LEU A 11 6.44 16.81 -11.03
CA LEU A 11 7.56 17.75 -10.89
C LEU A 11 8.70 17.41 -11.84
N MET A 12 9.46 18.44 -12.23
CA MET A 12 10.53 18.38 -13.23
C MET A 12 10.06 17.78 -14.58
N PRO A 13 9.01 18.33 -15.21
CA PRO A 13 8.53 17.85 -16.51
C PRO A 13 9.55 18.03 -17.64
N PHE A 14 10.34 19.11 -17.61
CA PHE A 14 11.45 19.31 -18.54
C PHE A 14 12.70 18.64 -17.98
N ARG A 15 13.37 17.85 -18.82
CA ARG A 15 14.67 17.26 -18.53
C ARG A 15 15.55 17.30 -19.75
N ILE A 16 16.82 17.59 -19.54
CA ILE A 16 17.83 17.52 -20.59
C ILE A 16 18.14 16.04 -20.81
N ARG A 17 17.97 15.57 -22.06
CA ARG A 17 18.24 14.19 -22.47
C ARG A 17 19.42 14.12 -23.42
N ASP A 18 19.55 15.09 -24.32
CA ASP A 18 20.61 15.13 -25.31
C ASP A 18 21.36 16.47 -25.23
N VAL A 19 22.67 16.40 -24.97
CA VAL A 19 23.58 17.54 -24.91
C VAL A 19 24.53 17.46 -26.10
N LEU A 20 24.62 18.54 -26.88
CA LEU A 20 25.63 18.67 -27.94
C LEU A 20 26.86 19.40 -27.37
N LEU A 21 27.98 18.71 -27.27
CA LEU A 21 29.27 19.28 -26.89
C LEU A 21 30.08 19.59 -28.15
N VAL A 22 30.37 20.87 -28.39
CA VAL A 22 31.15 21.33 -29.55
C VAL A 22 32.52 21.79 -29.08
N SER A 23 33.53 21.00 -29.39
CA SER A 23 34.89 21.27 -28.95
C SER A 23 35.89 20.57 -29.85
N SER A 24 37.13 21.06 -29.90
CA SER A 24 38.20 20.31 -30.55
C SER A 24 38.35 18.92 -29.91
N SER A 25 38.89 17.94 -30.65
CA SER A 25 39.13 16.60 -30.11
C SER A 25 40.11 16.63 -28.91
N TYR A 26 41.00 17.63 -28.85
CA TYR A 26 41.89 17.84 -27.71
C TYR A 26 41.13 18.35 -26.47
N ASP A 27 40.30 19.38 -26.62
CA ASP A 27 39.50 19.90 -25.50
C ASP A 27 38.51 18.84 -24.98
N HIS A 28 37.95 18.03 -25.89
CA HIS A 28 37.11 16.89 -25.51
C HIS A 28 37.88 15.86 -24.69
N TYR A 29 39.09 15.52 -25.11
CA TYR A 29 39.98 14.61 -24.36
C TYR A 29 40.32 15.16 -22.97
N VAL A 30 40.66 16.45 -22.86
CA VAL A 30 40.92 17.11 -21.58
C VAL A 30 39.71 17.04 -20.65
N LEU A 31 38.50 17.32 -21.16
CA LEU A 31 37.26 17.21 -20.37
C LEU A 31 36.96 15.76 -19.95
N ALA A 32 37.28 14.79 -20.80
CA ALA A 32 37.05 13.38 -20.54
C ALA A 32 38.03 12.80 -19.50
N GLU A 33 39.32 13.13 -19.60
CA GLU A 33 40.38 12.62 -18.73
C GLU A 33 40.50 13.36 -17.40
N ASP A 34 40.56 14.70 -17.41
CA ASP A 34 40.66 15.48 -16.16
C ASP A 34 39.39 15.36 -15.32
N GLY A 35 38.26 15.08 -15.98
CA GLY A 35 36.93 15.13 -15.38
C GLY A 35 36.18 13.82 -15.28
N HIS A 36 36.73 12.67 -15.70
CA HIS A 36 36.04 11.36 -15.78
C HIS A 36 34.56 11.48 -16.20
N LEU A 37 34.32 12.30 -17.24
CA LEU A 37 33.03 12.91 -17.52
C LEU A 37 31.88 11.89 -17.61
N THR A 38 32.14 10.79 -18.34
CA THR A 38 31.17 9.70 -18.53
C THR A 38 30.87 8.94 -17.24
N GLU A 39 31.89 8.69 -16.42
CA GLU A 39 31.75 7.96 -15.15
C GLU A 39 31.07 8.82 -14.08
N LEU A 40 31.37 10.12 -14.02
CA LEU A 40 30.73 11.07 -13.10
C LEU A 40 29.27 11.33 -13.46
N MET A 41 28.95 11.51 -14.74
CA MET A 41 27.56 11.60 -15.20
C MET A 41 26.79 10.32 -14.91
N THR A 42 27.43 9.16 -15.08
CA THR A 42 26.81 7.87 -14.74
C THR A 42 26.61 7.73 -13.24
N ASN A 43 27.64 8.01 -12.43
CA ASN A 43 27.60 7.87 -10.97
C ASN A 43 26.63 8.85 -10.32
N GLU A 44 26.62 10.13 -10.71
CA GLU A 44 25.67 11.07 -10.12
C GLU A 44 24.22 10.75 -10.49
N PHE A 45 23.93 10.43 -11.76
CA PHE A 45 22.56 10.11 -12.17
C PHE A 45 22.10 8.74 -11.68
N ALA A 46 23.00 7.76 -11.55
CA ALA A 46 22.75 6.47 -10.90
C ALA A 46 22.49 6.63 -9.40
N GLN A 47 23.29 7.44 -8.70
CA GLN A 47 23.12 7.72 -7.27
C GLN A 47 21.79 8.45 -6.96
N LEU A 48 21.22 9.17 -7.94
CA LEU A 48 19.90 9.81 -7.81
C LEU A 48 18.74 8.89 -8.21
N ASN A 49 18.98 7.60 -8.53
CA ASN A 49 17.96 6.68 -9.05
C ASN A 49 17.14 7.28 -10.22
N LEU A 50 17.67 8.30 -10.91
CA LEU A 50 17.00 8.95 -12.02
C LEU A 50 17.20 8.08 -13.24
N SER A 51 16.11 7.83 -13.96
CA SER A 51 16.02 6.72 -14.90
C SER A 51 16.94 6.81 -16.12
N ASN A 52 17.63 7.92 -16.40
CA ASN A 52 18.69 8.03 -17.41
C ASN A 52 19.57 9.29 -17.18
N ALA A 53 20.89 9.14 -17.32
CA ALA A 53 21.81 10.26 -17.53
C ALA A 53 21.61 10.87 -18.92
N PRO A 54 21.79 12.19 -19.12
CA PRO A 54 21.73 12.77 -20.46
C PRO A 54 22.87 12.21 -21.32
N ARG A 55 22.55 11.92 -22.58
CA ARG A 55 23.52 11.52 -23.58
C ARG A 55 24.26 12.76 -24.07
N ILE A 56 25.58 12.68 -24.06
CA ILE A 56 26.45 13.72 -24.58
C ILE A 56 26.92 13.27 -25.96
N VAL A 57 26.60 14.07 -26.97
CA VAL A 57 27.08 13.89 -28.34
C VAL A 57 28.16 14.93 -28.59
N HIS A 58 29.34 14.48 -29.01
CA HIS A 58 30.47 15.36 -29.28
C HIS A 58 30.56 15.65 -30.79
N ALA A 59 30.84 16.92 -31.12
CA ALA A 59 31.18 17.39 -32.46
C ALA A 59 32.57 18.06 -32.40
N ASN A 60 33.43 17.72 -33.36
CA ASN A 60 34.83 18.17 -33.39
C ASN A 60 34.97 19.65 -33.81
N ASP A 61 33.98 20.16 -34.54
CA ASP A 61 33.92 21.53 -35.01
C ASP A 61 32.45 22.00 -35.18
N ALA A 62 32.31 23.28 -35.48
CA ALA A 62 31.01 23.92 -35.64
C ALA A 62 30.24 23.45 -36.88
N ASP A 63 30.92 23.07 -37.97
CA ASP A 63 30.26 22.61 -39.20
C ASP A 63 29.59 21.24 -38.96
N GLU A 64 30.32 20.32 -38.32
CA GLU A 64 29.79 19.03 -37.86
C GLU A 64 28.62 19.22 -36.89
N ALA A 65 28.74 20.14 -35.94
CA ALA A 65 27.68 20.45 -34.99
C ALA A 65 26.39 20.93 -35.67
N LEU A 66 26.49 21.83 -36.66
CA LEU A 66 25.36 22.33 -37.45
C LEU A 66 24.70 21.24 -38.30
N GLU A 67 25.48 20.29 -38.84
CA GLU A 67 24.90 19.12 -39.52
C GLU A 67 24.15 18.20 -38.56
N LEU A 68 24.70 17.95 -37.37
CA LEU A 68 24.07 17.13 -36.35
C LEU A 68 22.75 17.74 -35.89
N MET A 69 22.70 19.06 -35.66
CA MET A 69 21.49 19.78 -35.26
C MET A 69 20.36 19.74 -36.32
N LYS A 70 20.70 19.61 -37.61
CA LYS A 70 19.69 19.42 -38.68
C LYS A 70 19.08 18.03 -38.66
N LYS A 71 19.83 17.03 -38.19
CA LYS A 71 19.45 15.61 -38.20
C LYS A 71 18.83 15.17 -36.87
N TRP A 72 19.26 15.75 -35.74
CA TRP A 72 18.91 15.36 -34.37
C TRP A 72 18.53 16.59 -33.55
N ARG A 73 17.65 16.43 -32.57
CA ARG A 73 17.31 17.50 -31.62
C ARG A 73 18.20 17.40 -30.38
N PHE A 74 18.61 18.56 -29.87
CA PHE A 74 19.39 18.71 -28.65
C PHE A 74 18.68 19.65 -27.69
N ASP A 75 18.72 19.32 -26.40
CA ASP A 75 18.07 20.08 -25.33
C ASP A 75 18.99 21.18 -24.76
N LEU A 76 20.32 21.01 -24.94
CA LEU A 76 21.37 21.93 -24.49
C LEU A 76 22.57 21.84 -25.44
N ILE A 77 23.17 22.98 -25.76
CA ILE A 77 24.40 23.08 -26.54
C ILE A 77 25.49 23.67 -25.65
N ILE A 78 26.62 22.97 -25.53
CA ILE A 78 27.81 23.45 -24.83
C ILE A 78 28.93 23.58 -25.87
N THR A 79 29.47 24.78 -26.04
CA THR A 79 30.54 25.06 -27.01
C THR A 79 31.80 25.55 -26.32
N MET A 80 32.97 25.20 -26.84
CA MET A 80 34.23 25.86 -26.47
C MET A 80 34.45 27.14 -27.28
N ILE A 81 35.48 27.91 -26.93
CA ILE A 81 35.89 29.10 -27.70
C ILE A 81 36.38 28.74 -29.11
N ARG A 82 37.08 27.60 -29.24
CA ARG A 82 37.70 27.16 -30.50
C ARG A 82 36.90 26.02 -31.11
N VAL A 83 36.11 26.33 -32.14
CA VAL A 83 35.22 25.36 -32.81
C VAL A 83 35.48 25.28 -34.32
N GLY A 84 36.73 25.46 -34.73
CA GLY A 84 37.15 25.34 -36.13
C GLY A 84 37.10 26.67 -36.89
N ASN A 85 36.37 26.70 -38.01
CA ASN A 85 36.42 27.78 -39.01
C ASN A 85 35.55 29.00 -38.68
N MET A 86 34.72 28.93 -37.64
CA MET A 86 33.87 30.04 -37.21
C MET A 86 34.09 30.36 -35.73
N THR A 87 33.78 31.59 -35.36
CA THR A 87 33.83 32.02 -33.96
C THR A 87 32.67 31.39 -33.17
N ALA A 88 32.83 31.26 -31.85
CA ALA A 88 31.77 30.73 -30.99
C ALA A 88 30.47 31.57 -31.07
N GLU A 89 30.57 32.87 -31.33
CA GLU A 89 29.41 33.76 -31.50
C GLU A 89 28.69 33.49 -32.83
N GLU A 90 29.42 33.35 -33.94
CA GLU A 90 28.84 32.97 -35.25
C GLU A 90 28.20 31.59 -35.21
N PHE A 91 28.84 30.64 -34.52
CA PHE A 91 28.26 29.33 -34.25
C PHE A 91 26.97 29.45 -33.44
N GLY A 92 26.95 30.23 -32.36
CA GLY A 92 25.76 30.46 -31.55
C GLY A 92 24.59 31.01 -32.37
N LYS A 93 24.82 31.99 -33.25
CA LYS A 93 23.78 32.54 -34.15
C LYS A 93 23.22 31.46 -35.06
N SER A 94 24.11 30.70 -35.71
CA SER A 94 23.75 29.61 -36.61
C SER A 94 23.00 28.48 -35.89
N ALA A 95 23.39 28.18 -34.65
CA ALA A 95 22.71 27.21 -33.81
C ALA A 95 21.28 27.67 -33.44
N LYS A 96 21.11 28.94 -33.08
CA LYS A 96 19.79 29.54 -32.76
C LYS A 96 18.89 29.64 -33.99
N GLU A 97 19.43 29.76 -35.20
CA GLU A 97 18.63 29.68 -36.44
C GLU A 97 18.00 28.30 -36.64
N ILE A 98 18.68 27.23 -36.21
CA ILE A 98 18.20 25.84 -36.33
C ILE A 98 17.33 25.46 -35.11
N LEU A 99 17.77 25.84 -33.91
CA LEU A 99 17.15 25.52 -32.62
C LEU A 99 16.97 26.81 -31.78
N PRO A 100 15.90 27.61 -32.04
CA PRO A 100 15.74 28.94 -31.42
C PRO A 100 15.62 28.91 -29.90
N ASP A 101 14.93 27.91 -29.36
CA ASP A 101 14.62 27.79 -27.94
C ASP A 101 15.68 26.99 -27.15
N THR A 102 16.75 26.51 -27.80
CA THR A 102 17.80 25.72 -27.14
C THR A 102 18.86 26.65 -26.54
N GLU A 103 19.27 26.38 -25.31
CA GLU A 103 20.29 27.18 -24.62
C GLU A 103 21.68 26.83 -25.13
N VAL A 104 22.48 27.87 -25.45
CA VAL A 104 23.85 27.79 -25.94
C VAL A 104 24.78 28.34 -24.87
N VAL A 105 25.57 27.44 -24.31
CA VAL A 105 26.50 27.74 -23.22
C VAL A 105 27.94 27.68 -23.72
N LEU A 106 28.68 28.77 -23.51
CA LEU A 106 30.11 28.83 -23.80
C LEU A 106 30.92 28.37 -22.58
N LEU A 107 31.82 27.41 -22.75
CA LEU A 107 32.80 27.01 -21.75
C LEU A 107 34.20 27.49 -22.17
N THR A 108 34.98 28.03 -21.22
CA THR A 108 36.37 28.48 -21.46
C THR A 108 37.29 28.03 -20.34
N HIS A 109 38.58 27.82 -20.65
CA HIS A 109 39.60 27.51 -19.64
C HIS A 109 40.13 28.74 -18.89
N ASN A 110 39.92 29.97 -19.41
CA ASN A 110 40.51 31.17 -18.81
C ASN A 110 39.66 32.42 -19.01
N SER A 111 39.46 33.19 -17.95
CA SER A 111 38.77 34.48 -17.99
C SER A 111 39.46 35.54 -18.87
N ARG A 112 40.75 35.40 -19.16
CA ARG A 112 41.46 36.33 -20.08
C ARG A 112 41.00 36.21 -21.53
N GLU A 113 40.56 35.02 -21.96
CA GLU A 113 40.01 34.81 -23.31
C GLU A 113 38.60 35.41 -23.46
N LEU A 114 37.95 35.79 -22.35
CA LEU A 114 36.62 36.41 -22.34
C LEU A 114 36.63 37.92 -22.61
N ALA A 115 37.78 38.58 -22.54
CA ALA A 115 37.85 40.04 -22.70
C ALA A 115 37.39 40.52 -24.10
N SER A 116 37.35 39.61 -25.09
CA SER A 116 36.90 39.85 -26.46
C SER A 116 35.49 39.33 -26.79
N ILE A 117 34.83 38.59 -25.88
CA ILE A 117 33.53 37.94 -26.13
C ILE A 117 32.53 38.41 -25.07
N LYS A 118 31.52 39.18 -25.48
CA LYS A 118 30.39 39.55 -24.61
C LYS A 118 29.26 38.52 -24.78
N THR A 119 28.46 38.34 -23.74
CA THR A 119 27.14 37.71 -23.89
C THR A 119 26.34 38.48 -24.95
N SER A 120 25.74 37.73 -25.88
CA SER A 120 24.96 38.25 -27.00
C SER A 120 23.72 37.38 -27.15
N GLU A 121 22.79 37.73 -28.05
CA GLU A 121 21.62 36.87 -28.35
C GLU A 121 22.02 35.45 -28.81
N ALA A 122 23.28 35.25 -29.20
CA ALA A 122 23.83 33.99 -29.69
C ALA A 122 24.37 33.07 -28.59
N ILE A 123 24.81 33.62 -27.46
CA ILE A 123 25.42 32.88 -26.35
C ILE A 123 24.71 33.30 -25.06
N ASP A 124 23.91 32.38 -24.51
CA ASP A 124 23.07 32.66 -23.35
C ASP A 124 23.90 32.78 -22.07
N ARG A 125 24.94 31.94 -21.90
CA ARG A 125 25.81 31.94 -20.70
C ARG A 125 27.26 31.59 -21.00
N ILE A 126 28.15 32.07 -20.15
CA ILE A 126 29.60 31.84 -20.23
C ILE A 126 30.10 31.28 -18.90
N PHE A 127 30.67 30.08 -18.92
CA PHE A 127 31.26 29.41 -17.77
C PHE A 127 32.78 29.24 -17.91
N VAL A 128 33.47 29.26 -16.78
CA VAL A 128 34.92 29.07 -16.69
C VAL A 128 35.21 27.69 -16.10
N TRP A 129 35.82 26.83 -16.91
CA TRP A 129 36.28 25.51 -16.51
C TRP A 129 37.56 25.60 -15.70
N SER A 130 37.49 25.18 -14.44
CA SER A 130 38.62 25.14 -13.50
C SER A 130 39.18 23.74 -13.26
N GLY A 131 38.76 22.73 -14.05
CA GLY A 131 39.05 21.32 -13.79
C GLY A 131 38.03 20.63 -12.88
N ASN A 132 36.94 21.30 -12.50
CA ASN A 132 35.86 20.67 -11.74
C ASN A 132 34.77 20.12 -12.69
N SER A 133 34.69 18.81 -12.79
CA SER A 133 33.71 18.09 -13.61
C SER A 133 32.26 18.21 -13.17
N GLN A 134 31.99 18.52 -11.91
CA GLN A 134 30.64 18.82 -11.42
C GLN A 134 30.04 20.07 -12.09
N LEU A 135 30.87 20.94 -12.71
CA LEU A 135 30.38 22.11 -13.43
C LEU A 135 29.41 21.76 -14.56
N MET A 136 29.67 20.66 -15.28
CA MET A 136 28.79 20.27 -16.38
C MET A 136 27.42 19.81 -15.86
N VAL A 137 27.40 19.08 -14.73
CA VAL A 137 26.16 18.73 -14.04
C VAL A 137 25.45 19.99 -13.58
N ALA A 138 26.16 20.93 -12.97
CA ALA A 138 25.60 22.17 -12.47
C ALA A 138 24.94 23.00 -13.59
N ILE A 139 25.57 23.09 -14.77
CA ILE A 139 24.99 23.73 -15.96
C ILE A 139 23.66 23.05 -16.33
N ILE A 140 23.66 21.73 -16.49
CA ILE A 140 22.46 20.96 -16.84
C ILE A 140 21.35 21.20 -15.81
N LYS A 141 21.68 21.14 -14.52
CA LYS A 141 20.71 21.31 -13.43
C LYS A 141 20.16 22.73 -13.34
N LEU A 142 20.98 23.74 -13.66
CA LEU A 142 20.56 25.13 -13.67
C LEU A 142 19.52 25.37 -14.77
N VAL A 143 19.79 24.90 -15.99
CA VAL A 143 18.85 25.00 -17.11
C VAL A 143 17.56 24.23 -16.82
N GLU A 144 17.67 23.03 -16.25
CA GLU A 144 16.49 22.27 -15.80
C GLU A 144 15.70 23.01 -14.72
N ASP A 145 16.36 23.62 -13.73
CA ASP A 145 15.69 24.30 -12.63
C ASP A 145 14.94 25.55 -13.11
N GLU A 146 15.58 26.38 -13.92
CA GLU A 146 14.96 27.60 -14.45
C GLU A 146 13.76 27.31 -15.35
N ARG A 147 13.81 26.28 -16.21
CA ARG A 147 12.65 25.89 -17.04
C ARG A 147 11.51 25.28 -16.24
N ASN A 148 11.81 24.62 -15.11
CA ASN A 148 10.80 23.93 -14.32
C ASN A 148 10.25 24.78 -13.16
N VAL A 149 10.94 25.82 -12.68
CA VAL A 149 10.63 26.51 -11.41
C VAL A 149 9.19 26.99 -11.31
N ALA A 150 8.65 27.62 -12.36
CA ALA A 150 7.28 28.13 -12.36
C ALA A 150 6.24 27.01 -12.22
N HIS A 151 6.47 25.88 -12.89
CA HIS A 151 5.60 24.71 -12.82
C HIS A 151 5.73 23.99 -11.49
N ASP A 152 6.96 23.78 -11.02
CA ASP A 152 7.28 23.04 -9.80
C ASP A 152 6.75 23.79 -8.56
N ILE A 153 6.86 25.12 -8.51
CA ILE A 153 6.25 25.95 -7.44
C ILE A 153 4.73 25.83 -7.47
N ARG A 154 4.10 26.00 -8.64
CA ARG A 154 2.64 25.94 -8.77
C ARG A 154 2.05 24.59 -8.34
N ILE A 155 2.77 23.50 -8.61
CA ILE A 155 2.28 22.14 -8.33
C ILE A 155 2.68 21.66 -6.92
N GLY A 156 3.89 21.96 -6.47
CA GLY A 156 4.51 21.36 -5.29
C GLY A 156 5.06 22.32 -4.25
N ASN A 157 4.91 23.64 -4.43
CA ASN A 157 5.44 24.68 -3.54
C ASN A 157 6.96 24.57 -3.28
N ILE A 158 7.73 24.24 -4.33
CA ILE A 158 9.16 23.88 -4.20
C ILE A 158 10.04 25.08 -3.76
N PRO A 159 11.03 24.87 -2.88
CA PRO A 159 11.96 25.91 -2.43
C PRO A 159 12.89 26.41 -3.53
N VAL A 160 13.29 27.68 -3.42
CA VAL A 160 14.20 28.35 -4.34
C VAL A 160 15.36 29.00 -3.60
N LEU A 161 16.58 28.80 -4.10
CA LEU A 161 17.78 29.54 -3.70
C LEU A 161 18.16 30.48 -4.84
N LEU A 162 18.26 31.79 -4.56
CA LEU A 162 18.66 32.78 -5.56
C LEU A 162 20.13 33.13 -5.41
N LEU A 163 20.90 32.96 -6.48
CA LEU A 163 22.29 33.39 -6.63
C LEU A 163 22.36 34.60 -7.57
N VAL A 164 22.89 35.72 -7.09
CA VAL A 164 23.12 36.93 -7.88
C VAL A 164 24.62 37.18 -8.00
N GLU A 165 25.20 36.93 -9.17
CA GLU A 165 26.64 37.02 -9.43
C GLU A 165 26.90 37.31 -10.91
N ASP A 166 27.60 38.40 -11.24
CA ASP A 166 27.91 38.78 -12.62
C ASP A 166 29.22 38.15 -13.13
N SER A 167 30.10 37.68 -12.24
CA SER A 167 31.38 37.09 -12.61
C SER A 167 31.26 35.63 -13.00
N SER A 168 31.56 35.34 -14.28
CA SER A 168 31.66 33.98 -14.83
C SER A 168 32.57 33.07 -14.04
N ARG A 169 33.64 33.60 -13.46
CA ARG A 169 34.56 32.83 -12.61
C ARG A 169 33.89 32.39 -11.31
N PHE A 170 33.14 33.27 -10.65
CA PHE A 170 32.59 32.98 -9.32
C PHE A 170 31.39 32.05 -9.41
N PHE A 171 30.41 32.32 -10.29
CA PHE A 171 29.25 31.41 -10.40
C PHE A 171 29.64 30.03 -10.94
N SER A 172 30.67 29.93 -11.81
CA SER A 172 31.20 28.63 -12.26
C SER A 172 31.84 27.82 -11.11
N SER A 173 32.28 28.49 -10.04
CA SER A 173 32.80 27.83 -8.83
C SER A 173 31.73 27.54 -7.79
N TYR A 174 30.70 28.39 -7.69
CA TYR A 174 29.65 28.26 -6.66
C TYR A 174 28.59 27.26 -7.04
N LEU A 175 28.12 27.25 -8.29
CA LEU A 175 27.02 26.37 -8.72
C LEU A 175 27.31 24.87 -8.46
N PRO A 176 28.51 24.33 -8.75
CA PRO A 176 28.84 22.94 -8.41
C PRO A 176 28.65 22.65 -6.92
N GLN A 177 29.20 23.51 -6.05
CA GLN A 177 29.12 23.38 -4.60
C GLN A 177 27.67 23.48 -4.10
N LEU A 178 26.89 24.43 -4.64
CA LEU A 178 25.48 24.59 -4.29
C LEU A 178 24.68 23.32 -4.62
N TYR A 179 24.89 22.75 -5.81
CA TYR A 179 24.19 21.52 -6.21
C TYR A 179 24.63 20.31 -5.40
N GLU A 180 25.92 20.15 -5.12
CA GLU A 180 26.45 19.08 -4.27
C GLU A 180 25.81 19.11 -2.87
N GLU A 181 25.70 20.30 -2.27
CA GLU A 181 25.08 20.48 -0.96
C GLU A 181 23.57 20.19 -0.97
N ILE A 182 22.84 20.67 -1.99
CA ILE A 182 21.40 20.38 -2.14
C ILE A 182 21.18 18.87 -2.28
N LEU A 183 22.00 18.18 -3.08
CA LEU A 183 21.90 16.73 -3.26
C LEU A 183 22.21 15.97 -1.97
N THR A 184 23.26 16.37 -1.25
CA THR A 184 23.65 15.78 0.03
C THR A 184 22.56 15.95 1.08
N GLN A 185 21.99 17.14 1.18
CA GLN A 185 20.85 17.45 2.04
C GLN A 185 19.65 16.55 1.70
N THR A 186 19.30 16.45 0.41
CA THR A 186 18.15 15.66 -0.02
C THR A 186 18.33 14.19 0.34
N ARG A 187 19.56 13.65 0.24
CA ARG A 187 19.90 12.28 0.66
C ARG A 187 19.74 12.06 2.16
N ARG A 188 20.25 12.96 3.00
CA ARG A 188 20.10 12.86 4.47
C ARG A 188 18.64 12.77 4.88
N VAL A 189 17.78 13.53 4.21
CA VAL A 189 16.34 13.54 4.46
C VAL A 189 15.63 12.26 4.00
N ILE A 190 16.19 11.52 3.04
CA ILE A 190 15.54 10.32 2.50
C ILE A 190 15.55 9.16 3.49
N GLY A 191 16.50 9.07 4.43
CA GLY A 191 16.53 8.05 5.49
C GLY A 191 16.52 6.58 5.02
N GLU A 192 16.88 5.63 5.88
CA GLU A 192 16.97 4.20 5.49
C GLU A 192 15.60 3.47 5.36
N GLY A 193 14.47 4.16 5.46
CA GLY A 193 13.14 3.54 5.56
C GLY A 193 12.12 3.86 4.46
N LEU A 194 12.39 4.83 3.58
CA LEU A 194 11.42 5.27 2.56
C LEU A 194 11.34 4.28 1.38
N GLY A 195 10.13 4.10 0.84
CA GLY A 195 9.93 3.34 -0.40
C GLY A 195 10.45 4.09 -1.63
N PHE A 196 10.81 3.37 -2.70
CA PHE A 196 11.38 3.94 -3.94
C PHE A 196 10.59 5.15 -4.49
N LYS A 197 9.26 5.07 -4.51
CA LYS A 197 8.40 6.18 -4.98
C LYS A 197 8.54 7.43 -4.10
N GLN A 198 8.70 7.28 -2.79
CA GLN A 198 8.87 8.41 -1.86
C GLN A 198 10.25 9.03 -1.98
N THR A 199 11.29 8.19 -2.10
CA THR A 199 12.65 8.62 -2.43
C THR A 199 12.68 9.46 -3.70
N MET A 200 12.06 8.97 -4.78
CA MET A 200 11.97 9.70 -6.05
C MET A 200 11.23 11.03 -5.93
N ARG A 201 10.15 11.09 -5.13
CA ARG A 201 9.42 12.35 -4.88
C ARG A 201 10.28 13.37 -4.16
N ARG A 202 11.00 12.97 -3.11
CA ARG A 202 11.89 13.88 -2.36
C ARG A 202 13.02 14.41 -3.24
N LEU A 203 13.60 13.57 -4.10
CA LEU A 203 14.61 14.01 -5.08
C LEU A 203 14.09 15.03 -6.08
N ARG A 204 12.85 14.87 -6.56
CA ARG A 204 12.21 15.86 -7.47
C ARG A 204 11.79 17.14 -6.75
N ALA A 205 11.49 17.05 -5.47
CA ALA A 205 11.11 18.17 -4.61
C ALA A 205 12.30 18.95 -4.02
N ARG A 206 13.53 18.67 -4.46
CA ARG A 206 14.73 19.39 -4.03
C ARG A 206 14.62 20.90 -4.31
N THR A 207 15.35 21.69 -3.54
CA THR A 207 15.54 23.12 -3.79
C THR A 207 16.02 23.37 -5.22
N LYS A 208 15.39 24.34 -5.88
CA LYS A 208 15.79 24.86 -7.19
C LYS A 208 16.76 26.01 -7.02
N VAL A 209 17.78 26.06 -7.85
CA VAL A 209 18.71 27.20 -7.88
C VAL A 209 18.32 28.09 -9.06
N LEU A 210 18.16 29.38 -8.80
CA LEU A 210 18.01 30.40 -9.84
C LEU A 210 19.25 31.30 -9.83
N HIS A 211 19.69 31.69 -11.01
CA HIS A 211 20.86 32.54 -11.19
C HIS A 211 20.46 33.83 -11.90
N ALA A 212 20.84 34.98 -11.33
CA ALA A 212 20.66 36.29 -11.91
C ALA A 212 22.01 37.00 -12.04
N THR A 213 22.22 37.71 -13.14
CA THR A 213 23.42 38.53 -13.37
C THR A 213 23.12 40.03 -13.29
N THR A 214 21.84 40.41 -13.24
CA THR A 214 21.37 41.80 -13.21
C THR A 214 20.37 42.04 -12.07
N MET A 215 20.21 43.30 -11.69
CA MET A 215 19.21 43.73 -10.70
C MET A 215 17.79 43.44 -11.17
N GLU A 216 17.52 43.65 -12.46
CA GLU A 216 16.21 43.43 -13.08
C GLU A 216 15.80 41.95 -12.96
N ASP A 217 16.70 41.02 -13.30
CA ASP A 217 16.45 39.58 -13.17
C ASP A 217 16.26 39.17 -11.70
N ALA A 218 17.12 39.68 -10.81
CA ALA A 218 17.05 39.38 -9.38
C ALA A 218 15.70 39.82 -8.79
N ILE A 219 15.22 41.03 -9.11
CA ILE A 219 13.92 41.52 -8.65
C ILE A 219 12.79 40.70 -9.26
N ALA A 220 12.85 40.37 -10.57
CA ALA A 220 11.83 39.56 -11.22
C ALA A 220 11.65 38.20 -10.53
N TYR A 221 12.75 37.57 -10.11
CA TYR A 221 12.71 36.33 -9.33
C TYR A 221 12.18 36.53 -7.91
N VAL A 222 12.59 37.59 -7.21
CA VAL A 222 12.07 37.91 -5.87
C VAL A 222 10.56 38.21 -5.90
N GLU A 223 10.07 38.90 -6.92
CA GLU A 223 8.65 39.21 -7.07
C GLU A 223 7.83 37.96 -7.45
N SER A 224 8.34 37.15 -8.37
CA SER A 224 7.65 35.95 -8.86
C SER A 224 7.65 34.81 -7.83
N TYR A 225 8.75 34.64 -7.09
CA TYR A 225 9.01 33.45 -6.27
C TYR A 225 9.38 33.75 -4.82
N GLY A 226 9.24 35.00 -4.35
CA GLY A 226 9.70 35.42 -3.03
C GLY A 226 9.20 34.59 -1.85
N ARG A 227 7.96 34.07 -1.91
CA ARG A 227 7.42 33.20 -0.84
C ARG A 227 8.15 31.86 -0.74
N ASN A 228 8.71 31.39 -1.85
CA ASN A 228 9.45 30.13 -1.98
C ASN A 228 10.96 30.31 -1.78
N LEU A 229 11.45 31.56 -1.69
CA LEU A 229 12.86 31.82 -1.43
C LEU A 229 13.24 31.29 -0.05
N ILE A 230 14.25 30.43 -0.04
CA ILE A 230 14.91 29.98 1.17
C ILE A 230 16.21 30.76 1.42
N GLY A 231 16.81 31.36 0.40
CA GLY A 231 18.01 32.15 0.59
C GLY A 231 18.31 33.06 -0.57
N LEU A 232 19.12 34.07 -0.28
CA LEU A 232 19.75 34.95 -1.27
C LEU A 232 21.26 34.93 -1.05
N ILE A 233 22.00 34.66 -2.12
CA ILE A 233 23.44 34.85 -2.18
C ILE A 233 23.68 35.93 -3.23
N THR A 234 24.30 37.06 -2.87
CA THR A 234 24.46 38.20 -3.77
C THR A 234 25.87 38.75 -3.74
N ASP A 235 26.40 39.13 -4.90
CA ASP A 235 27.56 40.01 -4.97
C ASP A 235 27.19 41.43 -4.51
N ALA A 236 28.19 42.17 -4.03
CA ALA A 236 28.04 43.56 -3.64
C ALA A 236 27.76 44.48 -4.84
N GLY A 237 28.40 44.19 -5.98
CA GLY A 237 28.34 45.06 -7.14
C GLY A 237 28.14 44.32 -8.45
N PHE A 238 26.93 44.43 -8.99
CA PHE A 238 26.52 43.85 -10.27
C PHE A 238 25.74 44.88 -11.10
N PRO A 239 25.47 44.61 -12.39
CA PRO A 239 24.72 45.53 -13.24
C PRO A 239 23.29 45.84 -12.73
N ALA A 240 22.95 47.12 -12.66
CA ALA A 240 21.60 47.66 -12.46
C ALA A 240 21.34 48.76 -13.50
N MET A 241 20.18 48.74 -14.16
CA MET A 241 19.84 49.62 -15.29
C MET A 241 20.93 49.63 -16.37
N ASN A 242 21.47 48.44 -16.70
CA ASN A 242 22.58 48.25 -17.64
C ASN A 242 23.89 48.99 -17.28
N ARG A 243 24.09 49.38 -16.02
CA ARG A 243 25.32 50.00 -15.52
C ARG A 243 25.82 49.26 -14.29
N LYS A 244 27.15 49.11 -14.17
CA LYS A 244 27.74 48.50 -12.98
C LYS A 244 27.50 49.40 -11.77
N ASP A 245 26.77 48.90 -10.78
CA ASP A 245 26.50 49.58 -9.52
C ASP A 245 27.16 48.78 -8.39
N PHE A 246 28.11 49.40 -7.68
CA PHE A 246 28.89 48.77 -6.62
C PHE A 246 28.12 48.63 -5.30
N GLN A 247 26.91 49.16 -5.22
CA GLN A 247 26.01 49.07 -4.07
C GLN A 247 24.72 48.30 -4.42
N ALA A 248 24.62 47.76 -5.64
CA ALA A 248 23.47 46.99 -6.11
C ALA A 248 23.09 45.86 -5.14
N GLY A 249 24.09 45.17 -4.57
CA GLY A 249 23.86 44.13 -3.56
C GLY A 249 23.15 44.65 -2.33
N LEU A 250 23.59 45.77 -1.75
CA LEU A 250 22.97 46.34 -0.55
C LEU A 250 21.53 46.78 -0.83
N SER A 251 21.29 47.44 -1.97
CA SER A 251 19.93 47.83 -2.38
C SER A 251 19.00 46.63 -2.61
N LEU A 252 19.52 45.52 -3.13
CA LEU A 252 18.75 44.28 -3.27
C LEU A 252 18.39 43.69 -1.89
N ILE A 253 19.35 43.69 -0.96
CA ILE A 253 19.15 43.19 0.40
C ILE A 253 18.06 44.00 1.12
N GLU A 254 18.11 45.33 1.03
CA GLU A 254 17.08 46.21 1.60
C GLU A 254 15.67 45.84 1.10
N ARG A 255 15.49 45.74 -0.23
CA ARG A 255 14.19 45.38 -0.83
C ARG A 255 13.71 43.99 -0.42
N VAL A 256 14.61 43.03 -0.33
CA VAL A 256 14.28 41.67 0.11
C VAL A 256 13.88 41.67 1.59
N ARG A 257 14.57 42.45 2.43
CA ARG A 257 14.30 42.56 3.87
C ARG A 257 12.95 43.22 4.16
N GLU A 258 12.53 44.20 3.36
CA GLU A 258 11.19 44.83 3.49
C GLU A 258 10.05 43.81 3.40
N ARG A 259 10.22 42.80 2.56
CA ARG A 259 9.18 41.79 2.29
C ARG A 259 9.40 40.47 3.03
N PHE A 260 10.66 40.13 3.30
CA PHE A 260 11.11 38.87 3.91
C PHE A 260 12.18 39.15 4.98
N PRO A 261 11.79 39.70 6.15
CA PRO A 261 12.74 40.19 7.15
C PRO A 261 13.70 39.12 7.67
N ASN A 262 13.24 37.87 7.77
CA ASN A 262 14.03 36.75 8.32
C ASN A 262 14.70 35.85 7.26
N LEU A 263 14.73 36.25 5.97
CA LEU A 263 15.37 35.43 4.94
C LEU A 263 16.89 35.30 5.17
N PRO A 264 17.51 34.11 5.13
CA PRO A 264 18.96 34.01 5.12
C PRO A 264 19.57 34.71 3.90
N VAL A 265 20.48 35.66 4.15
CA VAL A 265 21.16 36.41 3.08
C VAL A 265 22.66 36.35 3.30
N LEU A 266 23.38 36.06 2.22
CA LEU A 266 24.84 36.06 2.16
C LEU A 266 25.30 37.07 1.11
N MET A 267 25.98 38.11 1.54
CA MET A 267 26.61 39.09 0.67
C MET A 267 28.09 38.75 0.49
N GLN A 268 28.56 38.83 -0.76
CA GLN A 268 29.95 38.59 -1.10
C GLN A 268 30.57 39.86 -1.67
N SER A 269 31.83 40.14 -1.35
CA SER A 269 32.53 41.29 -1.92
C SER A 269 34.03 41.12 -1.96
N THR A 270 34.68 41.77 -2.92
CA THR A 270 36.13 42.01 -2.93
C THR A 270 36.54 43.17 -2.01
N GLU A 271 35.58 44.04 -1.64
CA GLU A 271 35.81 45.21 -0.79
C GLU A 271 35.38 44.94 0.64
N LYS A 272 36.32 45.04 1.60
CA LYS A 272 36.04 44.79 3.03
C LYS A 272 35.12 45.85 3.65
N SER A 273 35.06 47.05 3.08
CA SER A 273 34.20 48.15 3.53
C SER A 273 32.71 47.79 3.47
N ASN A 274 32.31 46.86 2.58
CA ASN A 274 30.93 46.39 2.47
C ASN A 274 30.50 45.47 3.63
N LYS A 275 31.41 45.07 4.52
CA LYS A 275 31.10 44.17 5.63
C LYS A 275 30.15 44.79 6.65
N GLU A 276 30.43 46.02 7.10
CA GLU A 276 29.62 46.70 8.12
C GLU A 276 28.19 46.96 7.60
N PRO A 277 27.99 47.56 6.40
CA PRO A 277 26.65 47.74 5.83
C PRO A 277 25.88 46.43 5.64
N ALA A 278 26.55 45.35 5.23
CA ALA A 278 25.90 44.04 5.07
C ALA A 278 25.38 43.50 6.41
N ILE A 279 26.18 43.59 7.47
CA ILE A 279 25.82 43.12 8.81
C ILE A 279 24.68 43.98 9.40
N GLU A 280 24.70 45.30 9.17
CA GLU A 280 23.61 46.20 9.60
C GLU A 280 22.26 45.82 8.97
N LEU A 281 22.27 45.35 7.71
CA LEU A 281 21.10 44.81 7.02
C LEU A 281 20.77 43.35 7.39
N GLY A 282 21.47 42.78 8.37
CA GLY A 282 21.29 41.41 8.84
C GLY A 282 21.70 40.34 7.82
N ALA A 283 22.66 40.64 6.94
CA ALA A 283 23.27 39.69 6.02
C ALA A 283 24.62 39.18 6.56
N GLU A 284 24.93 37.92 6.27
CA GLU A 284 26.29 37.39 6.45
C GLU A 284 27.20 37.96 5.36
N PHE A 285 28.49 38.15 5.67
CA PHE A 285 29.46 38.72 4.73
C PHE A 285 30.61 37.76 4.48
N LEU A 286 30.91 37.52 3.20
CA LEU A 286 32.09 36.77 2.76
C LEU A 286 32.99 37.59 1.84
N HIS A 287 34.29 37.53 2.11
CA HIS A 287 35.29 38.19 1.29
C HIS A 287 35.73 37.28 0.15
N LYS A 288 35.59 37.72 -1.12
CA LYS A 288 35.87 36.93 -2.33
C LYS A 288 37.32 36.42 -2.46
N ASN A 289 38.28 37.06 -1.78
CA ASN A 289 39.68 36.62 -1.75
C ASN A 289 40.03 35.81 -0.47
N ASN A 290 39.04 35.35 0.29
CA ASN A 290 39.28 34.45 1.41
C ASN A 290 39.78 33.09 0.87
N PRO A 291 40.94 32.56 1.32
CA PRO A 291 41.40 31.23 0.92
C PRO A 291 40.39 30.11 1.24
N ASN A 292 39.51 30.31 2.23
CA ASN A 292 38.49 29.36 2.67
C ASN A 292 37.08 29.70 2.16
N LEU A 293 36.95 30.51 1.09
CA LEU A 293 35.67 31.00 0.58
C LEU A 293 34.60 29.90 0.37
N LEU A 294 34.97 28.80 -0.28
CA LEU A 294 34.03 27.70 -0.54
C LEU A 294 33.62 26.98 0.76
N SER A 295 34.55 26.82 1.71
CA SER A 295 34.23 26.23 3.02
C SER A 295 33.32 27.13 3.86
N GLU A 296 33.47 28.44 3.77
CA GLU A 296 32.57 29.38 4.44
C GLU A 296 31.18 29.44 3.77
N LEU A 297 31.12 29.33 2.44
CA LEU A 297 29.87 29.14 1.70
C LEU A 297 29.16 27.86 2.14
N HIS A 298 29.89 26.74 2.23
CA HIS A 298 29.37 25.48 2.77
C HIS A 298 28.79 25.66 4.19
N ASN A 299 29.49 26.35 5.08
CA ASN A 299 29.00 26.64 6.43
C ASN A 299 27.70 27.47 6.42
N PHE A 300 27.59 28.46 5.54
CA PHE A 300 26.36 29.23 5.38
C PHE A 300 25.18 28.33 4.95
N LEU A 301 25.41 27.46 3.96
CA LEU A 301 24.40 26.49 3.48
C LEU A 301 23.95 25.53 4.60
N GLN A 302 24.91 24.98 5.35
CA GLN A 302 24.62 24.02 6.42
C GLN A 302 23.87 24.67 7.59
N TYR A 303 24.34 25.83 8.07
CA TYR A 303 23.90 26.39 9.37
C TYR A 303 22.86 27.50 9.27
N LYS A 304 22.81 28.25 8.16
CA LYS A 304 21.86 29.37 8.00
C LYS A 304 20.70 29.00 7.07
N LEU A 305 20.98 28.26 6.00
CA LEU A 305 19.95 27.73 5.09
C LEU A 305 19.34 26.41 5.54
N GLY A 306 19.80 25.85 6.67
CA GLY A 306 19.20 24.65 7.27
C GLY A 306 19.43 23.37 6.47
N PHE A 307 20.48 23.28 5.66
CA PHE A 307 20.84 22.04 4.96
C PHE A 307 21.49 21.01 5.90
N GLY A 308 22.03 21.47 7.03
CA GLY A 308 22.57 20.65 8.10
C GLY A 308 21.58 20.36 9.23
N ASP A 309 22.12 19.99 10.38
CA ASP A 309 21.36 19.77 11.61
C ASP A 309 20.69 21.08 12.08
N PHE A 310 19.55 20.96 12.75
CA PHE A 310 18.94 22.09 13.44
C PHE A 310 19.77 22.38 14.70
N ILE A 311 20.34 23.57 14.79
CA ILE A 311 21.13 23.98 15.95
C ILE A 311 20.28 24.86 16.85
N PHE A 312 20.00 24.36 18.06
CA PHE A 312 19.34 25.14 19.11
C PHE A 312 20.33 26.13 19.73
N ARG A 313 19.92 27.39 19.76
CA ARG A 313 20.68 28.52 20.27
C ARG A 313 19.85 29.36 21.23
N LEU A 314 20.53 29.95 22.20
CA LEU A 314 19.97 31.04 23.00
C LEU A 314 20.02 32.36 22.23
N PRO A 315 19.32 33.41 22.68
CA PRO A 315 19.39 34.74 22.07
C PRO A 315 20.80 35.34 21.96
N ASP A 316 21.73 34.89 22.81
CA ASP A 316 23.16 35.25 22.77
C ASP A 316 23.99 34.46 21.73
N LEU A 317 23.31 33.65 20.90
CA LEU A 317 23.86 32.77 19.86
C LEU A 317 24.67 31.57 20.38
N SER A 318 24.73 31.35 21.69
CA SER A 318 25.38 30.16 22.26
C SER A 318 24.62 28.89 21.85
N GLU A 319 25.37 27.85 21.48
CA GLU A 319 24.81 26.56 21.07
C GLU A 319 24.50 25.69 22.29
N ILE A 320 23.27 25.18 22.37
CA ILE A 320 22.80 24.37 23.51
C ILE A 320 22.28 22.99 23.12
N GLY A 321 22.13 22.70 21.83
CA GLY A 321 21.71 21.39 21.34
C GLY A 321 21.63 21.30 19.82
N ARG A 322 21.55 20.07 19.30
CA ARG A 322 21.41 19.78 17.86
C ARG A 322 20.37 18.69 17.59
N ALA A 323 19.64 18.82 16.49
CA ALA A 323 18.76 17.77 15.96
C ALA A 323 19.08 17.48 14.49
N SER A 324 19.39 16.23 14.18
CA SER A 324 19.70 15.76 12.82
C SER A 324 18.45 15.29 12.05
N SER A 325 17.41 14.86 12.79
CA SER A 325 16.14 14.35 12.27
C SER A 325 14.93 15.10 12.82
N ILE A 326 13.78 14.97 12.16
CA ILE A 326 12.51 15.57 12.64
C ILE A 326 12.11 14.94 13.98
N GLU A 327 12.38 13.65 14.17
CA GLU A 327 12.20 12.94 15.43
C GLU A 327 13.04 13.55 16.57
N GLU A 328 14.34 13.78 16.33
CA GLU A 328 15.20 14.46 17.29
C GLU A 328 14.76 15.90 17.53
N LEU A 329 14.26 16.59 16.50
CA LEU A 329 13.73 17.93 16.63
C LEU A 329 12.57 17.97 17.63
N ILE A 330 11.60 17.04 17.53
CA ILE A 330 10.47 16.96 18.48
C ILE A 330 10.96 16.73 19.91
N ILE A 331 11.90 15.79 20.09
CA ILE A 331 12.45 15.45 21.42
C ILE A 331 13.16 16.67 22.01
N ASN A 332 13.98 17.36 21.21
CA ASN A 332 14.76 18.50 21.66
C ASN A 332 13.87 19.72 21.88
N ILE A 333 12.87 19.99 21.03
CA ILE A 333 11.91 21.08 21.27
C ILE A 333 11.30 20.91 22.66
N ARG A 334 10.90 19.70 23.09
CA ARG A 334 10.32 19.47 24.43
C ARG A 334 11.30 19.61 25.60
N LYS A 335 12.61 19.50 25.36
CA LYS A 335 13.66 19.52 26.39
C LYS A 335 14.36 20.87 26.52
N MET A 336 14.40 21.65 25.45
CA MET A 336 15.16 22.91 25.41
C MET A 336 14.51 24.00 26.27
N PRO A 337 15.29 24.99 26.74
CA PRO A 337 14.74 26.16 27.42
C PRO A 337 13.70 26.87 26.54
N PRO A 338 12.55 27.31 27.09
CA PRO A 338 11.51 27.99 26.31
C PRO A 338 12.02 29.23 25.55
N GLU A 339 12.98 29.96 26.12
CA GLU A 339 13.64 31.13 25.53
C GLU A 339 14.36 30.81 24.21
N SER A 340 14.96 29.62 24.09
CA SER A 340 15.60 29.17 22.84
C SER A 340 14.55 28.84 21.77
N VAL A 341 13.48 28.16 22.17
CA VAL A 341 12.39 27.80 21.26
C VAL A 341 11.70 29.05 20.73
N GLU A 342 11.43 30.03 21.60
CA GLU A 342 10.88 31.32 21.25
C GLU A 342 11.77 32.10 20.29
N PHE A 343 13.08 32.16 20.57
CA PHE A 343 14.07 32.77 19.69
C PHE A 343 14.01 32.17 18.27
N HIS A 344 13.99 30.84 18.15
CA HIS A 344 13.93 30.18 16.84
C HIS A 344 12.59 30.31 16.14
N ALA A 345 11.49 30.36 16.89
CA ALA A 345 10.15 30.58 16.35
C ALA A 345 10.03 31.99 15.75
N LEU A 346 10.47 33.02 16.48
CA LEU A 346 10.51 34.41 16.01
C LEU A 346 11.30 34.59 14.72
N ASN A 347 12.42 33.87 14.59
CA ASN A 347 13.28 33.92 13.42
C ASN A 347 12.86 32.96 12.28
N ASN A 348 11.68 32.33 12.36
CA ASN A 348 11.19 31.35 11.39
C ASN A 348 12.14 30.16 11.15
N ASN A 349 13.05 29.84 12.08
CA ASN A 349 14.05 28.79 11.84
C ASN A 349 13.41 27.41 11.72
N PHE A 350 12.36 27.11 12.49
CA PHE A 350 11.67 25.81 12.42
C PHE A 350 10.97 25.60 11.08
N SER A 351 10.17 26.57 10.64
CA SER A 351 9.47 26.50 9.35
C SER A 351 10.47 26.42 8.20
N HIS A 352 11.57 27.16 8.28
CA HIS A 352 12.66 27.13 7.32
C HIS A 352 13.32 25.74 7.21
N TRP A 353 13.72 25.17 8.34
CA TRP A 353 14.41 23.87 8.40
C TRP A 353 13.50 22.70 7.99
N LEU A 354 12.19 22.79 8.25
CA LEU A 354 11.21 21.81 7.79
C LEU A 354 10.93 21.94 6.29
N HIS A 355 10.87 23.17 5.78
CA HIS A 355 10.67 23.45 4.36
C HIS A 355 11.81 22.89 3.50
N THR A 356 13.06 23.03 3.94
CA THR A 356 14.22 22.49 3.22
C THR A 356 14.21 20.95 3.18
N ARG A 357 13.54 20.29 4.14
CA ARG A 357 13.38 18.82 4.19
C ARG A 357 12.13 18.30 3.48
N GLY A 358 11.43 19.16 2.74
CA GLY A 358 10.26 18.76 1.96
C GLY A 358 8.96 18.64 2.76
N GLU A 359 8.94 19.10 4.01
CA GLU A 359 7.72 19.14 4.85
C GLU A 359 6.96 20.46 4.64
N PHE A 360 6.56 20.72 3.39
CA PHE A 360 5.99 22.02 2.96
C PHE A 360 4.71 22.39 3.69
N ASP A 361 3.74 21.47 3.79
CA ASP A 361 2.46 21.73 4.47
C ASP A 361 2.66 22.09 5.95
N LEU A 362 3.64 21.46 6.60
CA LEU A 362 3.98 21.71 7.99
C LEU A 362 4.68 23.07 8.15
N ALA A 363 5.62 23.39 7.25
CA ALA A 363 6.27 24.68 7.22
C ALA A 363 5.27 25.83 6.99
N ASP A 364 4.36 25.67 6.03
CA ASP A 364 3.31 26.65 5.70
C ASP A 364 2.28 26.80 6.82
N LYS A 365 2.08 25.77 7.65
CA LYS A 365 1.22 25.83 8.84
C LYS A 365 1.89 26.58 9.98
N ILE A 366 3.21 26.43 10.16
CA ILE A 366 3.97 27.06 11.25
C ILE A 366 4.32 28.51 10.93
N ARG A 367 4.68 28.82 9.69
CA ARG A 367 5.19 30.14 9.24
C ARG A 367 4.28 31.35 9.52
N PRO A 368 2.94 31.26 9.44
CA PRO A 368 2.05 32.41 9.68
C PRO A 368 1.88 32.77 11.17
N LEU A 369 2.29 31.89 12.08
CA LEU A 369 2.06 32.06 13.51
C LEU A 369 3.04 33.10 14.09
N THR A 370 2.52 33.96 14.95
CA THR A 370 3.26 34.99 15.68
C THR A 370 3.18 34.75 17.17
N LEU A 371 4.07 35.34 17.98
CA LEU A 371 4.01 35.18 19.44
C LEU A 371 2.69 35.68 20.06
N ASN A 372 2.00 36.60 19.39
CA ASN A 372 0.69 37.12 19.84
C ASN A 372 -0.41 36.06 19.78
N ASP A 373 -0.18 34.94 19.08
CA ASP A 373 -1.13 33.82 19.02
C ASP A 373 -1.04 32.90 20.25
N PHE A 374 -0.11 33.17 21.19
CA PHE A 374 0.17 32.33 22.36
C PHE A 374 0.30 33.16 23.64
N ASN A 375 -0.02 32.57 24.80
CA ASN A 375 0.02 33.28 26.08
C ASN A 375 1.41 33.27 26.73
N ASN A 376 2.24 32.28 26.42
CA ASN A 376 3.60 32.13 26.96
C ASN A 376 4.47 31.21 26.09
N SER A 377 5.79 31.26 26.29
CA SER A 377 6.80 30.53 25.52
C SER A 377 6.70 28.99 25.66
N ILE A 378 6.12 28.49 26.76
CA ILE A 378 5.89 27.05 26.97
C ILE A 378 4.73 26.56 26.06
N GLU A 379 3.72 27.39 25.84
CA GLU A 379 2.61 27.09 24.93
C GLU A 379 3.11 26.96 23.49
N VAL A 380 4.00 27.85 23.05
CA VAL A 380 4.69 27.78 21.74
C VAL A 380 5.45 26.46 21.61
N GLN A 381 6.21 26.08 22.64
CA GLN A 381 7.01 24.85 22.67
C GLN A 381 6.16 23.59 22.53
N ASN A 382 5.08 23.48 23.31
CA ASN A 382 4.17 22.34 23.25
C ASN A 382 3.40 22.31 21.93
N TYR A 383 2.91 23.47 21.46
CA TYR A 383 2.21 23.56 20.19
C TYR A 383 3.10 23.12 19.02
N LEU A 384 4.35 23.58 18.95
CA LEU A 384 5.29 23.20 17.90
C LEU A 384 5.59 21.70 17.96
N ALA A 385 5.94 21.17 19.14
CA ALA A 385 6.23 19.76 19.31
C ALA A 385 5.05 18.88 18.88
N ASP A 386 3.83 19.20 19.35
CA ASP A 386 2.63 18.43 19.05
C ASP A 386 2.19 18.57 17.59
N THR A 387 2.36 19.75 16.99
CA THR A 387 2.02 19.97 15.58
C THR A 387 2.96 19.20 14.66
N ILE A 388 4.27 19.25 14.93
CA ILE A 388 5.28 18.49 14.18
C ILE A 388 5.06 16.99 14.39
N GLU A 389 4.80 16.53 15.62
CA GLU A 389 4.56 15.12 15.93
C GLU A 389 3.27 14.59 15.27
N LYS A 390 2.16 15.33 15.35
CA LYS A 390 0.90 14.96 14.68
C LYS A 390 1.08 14.87 13.16
N HIS A 391 1.80 15.82 12.56
CA HIS A 391 2.10 15.79 11.13
C HIS A 391 2.97 14.60 10.76
N LEU A 392 4.02 14.32 11.55
CA LEU A 392 4.91 13.20 11.33
C LEU A 392 4.16 11.86 11.43
N VAL A 393 3.33 11.67 12.47
CA VAL A 393 2.52 10.46 12.65
C VAL A 393 1.55 10.29 11.48
N LYS A 394 0.82 11.35 11.09
CA LYS A 394 -0.09 11.30 9.94
C LYS A 394 0.63 10.95 8.63
N SER A 395 1.82 11.54 8.44
CA SER A 395 2.65 11.31 7.25
C SER A 395 3.15 9.86 7.17
N GLN A 396 3.66 9.35 8.30
CA GLN A 396 4.21 8.01 8.42
C GLN A 396 3.13 6.91 8.32
N ARG A 397 1.94 7.15 8.89
CA ARG A 397 0.80 6.20 8.81
C ARG A 397 0.34 5.92 7.38
N SER A 398 0.49 6.89 6.49
CA SER A 398 0.06 6.81 5.09
C SER A 398 1.11 6.20 4.14
N SER A 399 2.14 5.53 4.68
CA SER A 399 3.27 5.01 3.91
C SER A 399 3.57 3.54 4.19
N VAL A 400 3.96 2.83 3.13
CA VAL A 400 4.54 1.48 3.23
C VAL A 400 6.05 1.65 3.39
N SER A 401 6.55 1.45 4.60
CA SER A 401 7.99 1.54 4.89
C SER A 401 8.65 0.18 4.95
N LYS A 402 9.99 0.17 4.86
CA LYS A 402 10.78 -1.02 5.17
C LYS A 402 10.86 -1.24 6.68
N TYR A 403 10.77 -2.49 7.11
CA TYR A 403 11.12 -2.94 8.46
C TYR A 403 12.58 -3.40 8.47
N LYS A 404 13.34 -3.00 9.49
CA LYS A 404 14.71 -3.45 9.76
C LYS A 404 15.05 -3.22 11.23
N GLY A 405 15.22 -4.29 12.00
CA GLY A 405 15.62 -4.33 13.40
C GLY A 405 14.60 -3.78 14.41
N LYS A 406 13.96 -2.64 14.15
CA LYS A 406 13.04 -1.97 15.08
C LYS A 406 11.69 -1.68 14.44
N LEU A 407 10.61 -2.04 15.13
CA LEU A 407 9.25 -1.81 14.69
C LEU A 407 8.85 -0.36 15.00
N ASP A 408 8.48 0.39 13.97
CA ASP A 408 7.95 1.74 14.14
C ASP A 408 6.43 1.67 14.35
N PHE A 409 6.00 1.64 15.60
CA PHE A 409 4.58 1.64 15.96
C PHE A 409 3.84 2.92 15.55
N ARG A 410 4.53 3.95 15.02
CA ARG A 410 3.85 5.09 14.39
C ARG A 410 3.30 4.71 13.01
N ARG A 411 3.79 3.62 12.41
CA ARG A 411 3.39 3.13 11.09
C ARG A 411 2.45 1.94 11.22
N ARG A 412 1.41 1.91 10.38
CA ARG A 412 0.42 0.82 10.38
C ARG A 412 0.88 -0.39 9.57
N PHE A 413 1.73 -0.16 8.57
CA PHE A 413 2.15 -1.20 7.64
C PHE A 413 3.63 -1.08 7.32
N GLN A 414 4.38 -2.17 7.51
CA GLN A 414 5.78 -2.25 7.14
C GLN A 414 6.05 -3.54 6.35
N ARG A 415 7.03 -3.50 5.46
CA ARG A 415 7.46 -4.67 4.69
C ARG A 415 8.89 -5.07 5.03
N TYR A 416 9.15 -6.36 5.08
CA TYR A 416 10.50 -6.92 5.15
C TYR A 416 10.78 -7.68 3.86
N GLY A 417 11.85 -7.28 3.16
CA GLY A 417 12.19 -7.76 1.82
C GLY A 417 11.79 -6.83 0.67
N SER A 418 12.06 -7.28 -0.54
CA SER A 418 11.98 -6.51 -1.78
C SER A 418 10.86 -6.95 -2.74
N GLY A 419 10.40 -8.19 -2.61
CA GLY A 419 9.44 -8.85 -3.47
C GLY A 419 7.99 -8.39 -3.30
N SER A 420 7.06 -9.21 -3.78
CA SER A 420 5.63 -8.96 -3.70
C SER A 420 5.11 -9.09 -2.26
N LEU A 421 4.07 -8.32 -1.91
CA LEU A 421 3.37 -8.41 -0.62
C LEU A 421 2.30 -9.52 -0.60
N GLY A 422 2.09 -10.20 -1.73
CA GLY A 422 0.94 -11.09 -1.94
C GLY A 422 -0.40 -10.34 -1.96
N GLY A 423 -1.51 -11.06 -2.12
CA GLY A 423 -2.86 -10.49 -2.16
C GLY A 423 -3.21 -9.73 -0.89
N LYS A 424 -3.32 -10.45 0.25
CA LYS A 424 -3.76 -9.87 1.52
C LYS A 424 -2.89 -8.69 1.95
N GLY A 425 -1.57 -8.83 1.78
CA GLY A 425 -0.60 -7.78 2.07
C GLY A 425 -0.80 -6.54 1.20
N ARG A 426 -1.17 -6.68 -0.09
CA ARG A 426 -1.53 -5.53 -0.94
C ARG A 426 -2.81 -4.85 -0.50
N GLY A 427 -3.86 -5.61 -0.14
CA GLY A 427 -5.12 -5.05 0.36
C GLY A 427 -4.91 -4.24 1.66
N LEU A 428 -4.13 -4.78 2.60
CA LEU A 428 -3.78 -4.09 3.85
C LEU A 428 -2.87 -2.87 3.63
N ALA A 429 -1.88 -2.99 2.75
CA ALA A 429 -1.04 -1.86 2.36
C ALA A 429 -1.90 -0.73 1.76
N PHE A 430 -2.84 -1.07 0.88
CA PHE A 430 -3.78 -0.12 0.31
C PHE A 430 -4.60 0.57 1.39
N PHE A 431 -5.20 -0.19 2.34
CA PHE A 431 -5.91 0.40 3.46
C PHE A 431 -5.04 1.35 4.28
N SER A 432 -3.84 0.94 4.67
CA SER A 432 -2.94 1.80 5.46
C SER A 432 -2.63 3.14 4.77
N MET A 433 -2.50 3.13 3.44
CA MET A 433 -2.24 4.35 2.67
C MET A 433 -3.44 5.27 2.52
N GLN A 434 -4.66 4.72 2.65
CA GLN A 434 -5.89 5.42 2.29
C GLN A 434 -6.77 5.75 3.48
N ILE A 435 -6.64 5.07 4.62
CA ILE A 435 -7.55 5.25 5.77
C ILE A 435 -7.53 6.69 6.32
N GLU A 436 -6.41 7.40 6.24
CA GLU A 436 -6.31 8.81 6.65
C GLU A 436 -6.98 9.78 5.64
N ASP A 437 -7.12 9.35 4.37
CA ASP A 437 -7.80 10.08 3.29
C ASP A 437 -9.27 9.65 3.16
N MET A 438 -9.65 8.50 3.72
CA MET A 438 -11.02 8.10 3.97
C MET A 438 -11.58 9.02 5.05
N ASP A 439 -11.93 10.24 4.66
CA ASP A 439 -12.90 11.02 5.41
C ASP A 439 -14.19 10.19 5.38
N PHE A 440 -14.42 9.43 6.45
CA PHE A 440 -15.58 8.55 6.58
C PHE A 440 -16.88 9.35 6.52
N GLY A 441 -16.82 10.69 6.51
CA GLY A 441 -17.96 11.53 6.28
C GLY A 441 -18.87 11.42 7.47
N VAL A 442 -18.56 12.23 8.48
CA VAL A 442 -19.12 12.25 9.84
C VAL A 442 -18.31 11.37 10.79
N ASN A 443 -17.66 12.00 11.77
CA ASN A 443 -17.19 11.35 13.00
C ASN A 443 -18.31 10.43 13.50
N ILE A 444 -18.15 9.12 13.36
CA ILE A 444 -18.99 8.16 14.08
C ILE A 444 -18.63 8.38 15.55
N PRO A 445 -19.50 9.05 16.34
CA PRO A 445 -19.13 9.45 17.69
C PRO A 445 -18.77 8.20 18.48
N ASP A 446 -17.70 8.29 19.27
CA ASP A 446 -17.34 7.29 20.27
C ASP A 446 -16.85 5.91 19.74
N VAL A 447 -16.46 5.77 18.46
CA VAL A 447 -15.80 4.55 17.94
C VAL A 447 -14.45 4.85 17.28
N GLN A 448 -13.40 4.20 17.75
CA GLN A 448 -12.08 4.22 17.12
C GLN A 448 -12.02 3.20 15.98
N ILE A 449 -11.97 3.68 14.73
CA ILE A 449 -11.75 2.85 13.54
C ILE A 449 -10.25 2.78 13.26
N ASP A 450 -9.70 1.57 13.20
CA ASP A 450 -8.26 1.41 12.96
C ASP A 450 -7.87 0.14 12.16
N LEU A 451 -6.58 0.01 11.83
CA LEU A 451 -5.92 -1.20 11.36
C LEU A 451 -4.89 -1.67 12.39
N PRO A 452 -4.74 -2.99 12.58
CA PRO A 452 -3.66 -3.52 13.40
C PRO A 452 -2.29 -3.28 12.74
N HIS A 453 -1.26 -3.03 13.55
CA HIS A 453 0.11 -2.89 13.07
C HIS A 453 0.58 -4.15 12.34
N THR A 454 0.79 -4.04 11.04
CA THR A 454 1.03 -5.18 10.16
C THR A 454 2.46 -5.16 9.64
N VAL A 455 3.15 -6.30 9.75
CA VAL A 455 4.44 -6.52 9.09
C VAL A 455 4.26 -7.63 8.05
N VAL A 456 4.70 -7.38 6.82
CA VAL A 456 4.65 -8.37 5.75
C VAL A 456 6.05 -8.80 5.35
N LEU A 457 6.32 -10.11 5.43
CA LEU A 457 7.47 -10.72 4.79
C LEU A 457 7.13 -10.94 3.32
N SER A 458 7.89 -10.33 2.42
CA SER A 458 7.63 -10.42 0.99
C SER A 458 8.05 -11.75 0.38
N THR A 459 7.55 -12.02 -0.82
CA THR A 459 7.72 -13.31 -1.52
C THR A 459 9.18 -13.70 -1.78
N ASP A 460 10.10 -12.74 -1.93
CA ASP A 460 11.52 -13.02 -2.13
C ASP A 460 12.17 -13.75 -0.94
N ILE A 461 11.64 -13.56 0.27
CA ILE A 461 12.09 -14.31 1.45
C ILE A 461 11.65 -15.78 1.36
N PHE A 462 10.47 -16.04 0.81
CA PHE A 462 10.00 -17.41 0.54
C PHE A 462 10.80 -18.07 -0.56
N ASP A 463 10.98 -17.39 -1.70
CA ASP A 463 11.70 -17.93 -2.86
C ASP A 463 13.12 -18.33 -2.45
N LYS A 464 13.83 -17.44 -1.73
CA LYS A 464 15.16 -17.71 -1.17
C LYS A 464 15.15 -18.86 -0.16
N TYR A 465 14.13 -18.95 0.69
CA TYR A 465 14.01 -20.05 1.66
C TYR A 465 13.83 -21.41 0.97
N VAL A 466 13.01 -21.48 -0.08
CA VAL A 466 12.81 -22.71 -0.88
C VAL A 466 14.11 -23.10 -1.58
N GLU A 467 14.81 -22.12 -2.16
CA GLU A 467 16.07 -22.33 -2.88
C GLU A 467 17.21 -22.82 -1.97
N GLU A 468 17.49 -22.11 -0.88
CA GLU A 468 18.59 -22.45 0.04
C GLU A 468 18.40 -23.80 0.74
N ASN A 469 17.15 -24.29 0.84
CA ASN A 469 16.81 -25.56 1.47
C ASN A 469 16.49 -26.69 0.49
N ASN A 470 16.65 -26.48 -0.82
CA ASN A 470 16.37 -27.47 -1.88
C ASN A 470 14.94 -28.07 -1.80
N LEU A 471 13.93 -27.23 -1.54
CA LEU A 471 12.55 -27.68 -1.34
C LEU A 471 11.72 -27.76 -2.64
N GLN A 472 12.32 -27.47 -3.80
CA GLN A 472 11.64 -27.45 -5.10
C GLN A 472 11.09 -28.82 -5.50
N GLU A 473 11.75 -29.91 -5.11
CA GLU A 473 11.33 -31.28 -5.45
C GLU A 473 10.03 -31.72 -4.73
N MET A 474 9.57 -30.95 -3.74
CA MET A 474 8.37 -31.25 -2.95
C MET A 474 7.05 -30.99 -3.72
N THR A 475 7.12 -30.64 -5.01
CA THR A 475 5.96 -30.44 -5.90
C THR A 475 5.28 -31.74 -6.33
N ALA A 476 5.93 -32.90 -6.13
CA ALA A 476 5.40 -34.19 -6.55
C ALA A 476 4.02 -34.50 -5.94
N ILE A 477 3.19 -35.19 -6.73
CA ILE A 477 1.78 -35.48 -6.44
C ILE A 477 1.69 -36.67 -5.48
N GLY A 478 0.79 -36.60 -4.49
CA GLY A 478 0.57 -37.70 -3.54
C GLY A 478 1.61 -37.81 -2.42
N LEU A 479 2.48 -36.80 -2.26
CA LEU A 479 3.30 -36.62 -1.07
C LEU A 479 2.40 -36.32 0.13
N ASP A 480 2.64 -37.00 1.26
CA ASP A 480 1.93 -36.71 2.50
C ASP A 480 2.25 -35.28 2.99
N ASP A 481 1.21 -34.52 3.31
CA ASP A 481 1.28 -33.19 3.90
C ASP A 481 2.18 -33.16 5.16
N ASN A 482 2.28 -34.25 5.92
CA ASN A 482 3.20 -34.36 7.06
C ASN A 482 4.67 -34.36 6.63
N ILE A 483 5.01 -35.10 5.57
CA ILE A 483 6.38 -35.15 5.02
C ILE A 483 6.77 -33.76 4.51
N VAL A 484 5.86 -33.08 3.80
CA VAL A 484 6.07 -31.70 3.34
C VAL A 484 6.33 -30.79 4.55
N ALA A 485 5.49 -30.87 5.58
CA ALA A 485 5.66 -30.06 6.78
C ALA A 485 7.00 -30.34 7.49
N GLU A 486 7.42 -31.59 7.63
CA GLU A 486 8.70 -31.95 8.25
C GLU A 486 9.91 -31.38 7.51
N ASN A 487 9.91 -31.44 6.17
CA ASN A 487 10.98 -30.87 5.35
C ASN A 487 11.04 -29.34 5.45
N PHE A 488 9.88 -28.67 5.41
CA PHE A 488 9.82 -27.23 5.65
C PHE A 488 10.18 -26.85 7.09
N LEU A 489 9.94 -27.72 8.07
CA LEU A 489 10.32 -27.45 9.45
C LEU A 489 11.83 -27.56 9.66
N SER A 490 12.48 -28.52 8.99
CA SER A 490 13.93 -28.76 9.08
C SER A 490 14.77 -27.71 8.35
N GLY A 491 14.22 -27.06 7.31
CA GLY A 491 14.89 -26.00 6.57
C GLY A 491 15.27 -24.79 7.44
N LYS A 492 16.37 -24.11 7.13
CA LYS A 492 16.90 -22.98 7.91
C LYS A 492 16.70 -21.65 7.19
N PHE A 493 16.39 -20.61 7.96
CA PHE A 493 16.48 -19.23 7.48
C PHE A 493 17.94 -18.75 7.57
N SER A 494 18.34 -17.82 6.71
CA SER A 494 19.61 -17.11 6.88
C SER A 494 19.66 -16.37 8.22
N GLU A 495 20.86 -16.18 8.76
CA GLU A 495 21.06 -15.51 10.06
C GLU A 495 20.46 -14.09 10.09
N GLU A 496 20.54 -13.36 8.96
CA GLU A 496 19.92 -12.04 8.81
C GLU A 496 18.40 -12.12 9.01
N VAL A 497 17.71 -13.00 8.28
CA VAL A 497 16.24 -13.17 8.39
C VAL A 497 15.86 -13.67 9.78
N ARG A 498 16.66 -14.57 10.37
CA ARG A 498 16.41 -15.08 11.71
C ARG A 498 16.48 -13.96 12.76
N ASN A 499 17.50 -13.10 12.71
CA ASN A 499 17.65 -11.98 13.63
C ASN A 499 16.48 -10.99 13.53
N GLU A 500 16.01 -10.71 12.32
CA GLU A 500 14.86 -9.85 12.08
C GLU A 500 13.56 -10.46 12.62
N LEU A 501 13.35 -11.76 12.43
CA LEU A 501 12.20 -12.50 12.99
C LEU A 501 12.24 -12.55 14.53
N THR A 502 13.42 -12.75 15.11
CA THR A 502 13.62 -12.67 16.56
C THR A 502 13.19 -11.31 17.08
N SER A 503 13.68 -10.25 16.45
CA SER A 503 13.34 -8.88 16.84
C SER A 503 11.85 -8.58 16.71
N LEU A 504 11.19 -9.08 15.65
CA LEU A 504 9.73 -8.96 15.48
C LEU A 504 8.96 -9.66 16.60
N ALA A 505 9.29 -10.93 16.90
CA ALA A 505 8.60 -11.71 17.93
C ALA A 505 8.63 -11.00 19.29
N LEU A 506 9.79 -10.43 19.66
CA LEU A 506 9.98 -9.82 20.97
C LEU A 506 9.36 -8.43 21.11
N GLN A 507 9.28 -7.67 20.00
CA GLN A 507 8.70 -6.33 20.00
C GLN A 507 7.16 -6.34 20.06
N PHE A 508 6.51 -7.31 19.42
CA PHE A 508 5.08 -7.51 19.62
C PHE A 508 4.81 -8.08 21.02
N LYS A 509 3.88 -7.48 21.76
CA LYS A 509 3.48 -7.94 23.10
C LYS A 509 2.08 -8.55 23.13
N GLN A 510 1.35 -8.46 22.02
CA GLN A 510 0.02 -9.00 21.82
C GLN A 510 0.08 -10.39 21.16
N PRO A 511 -1.00 -11.18 21.24
CA PRO A 511 -1.16 -12.36 20.41
C PRO A 511 -1.07 -12.01 18.92
N LEU A 512 -0.59 -12.94 18.10
CA LEU A 512 -0.29 -12.73 16.69
C LEU A 512 -1.09 -13.68 15.79
N ALA A 513 -1.53 -13.18 14.65
CA ALA A 513 -2.00 -13.96 13.52
C ALA A 513 -0.91 -13.98 12.44
N ILE A 514 -0.50 -15.19 12.03
CA ILE A 514 0.46 -15.45 10.97
C ILE A 514 -0.33 -15.96 9.78
N ARG A 515 -0.59 -15.07 8.81
CA ARG A 515 -1.50 -15.31 7.69
C ARG A 515 -0.69 -15.47 6.40
N SER A 516 -1.07 -16.45 5.59
CA SER A 516 -0.65 -16.60 4.20
C SER A 516 -1.14 -15.41 3.37
N SER A 517 -0.30 -14.92 2.46
CA SER A 517 -0.63 -13.89 1.47
C SER A 517 -0.02 -14.34 0.14
N SER A 518 -0.76 -15.18 -0.58
CA SER A 518 -0.30 -15.76 -1.84
C SER A 518 -0.28 -14.69 -2.95
N ARG A 519 0.55 -14.86 -3.98
CA ARG A 519 0.60 -13.91 -5.10
C ARG A 519 -0.73 -13.86 -5.85
N LEU A 520 -1.35 -15.03 -6.06
CA LEU A 520 -2.59 -15.24 -6.79
C LEU A 520 -3.86 -15.07 -5.93
N GLU A 521 -3.74 -15.01 -4.60
CA GLU A 521 -4.87 -15.02 -3.66
C GLU A 521 -5.93 -13.95 -3.89
N ASP A 522 -5.55 -12.78 -4.39
CA ASP A 522 -6.47 -11.67 -4.72
C ASP A 522 -6.41 -11.30 -6.22
N SER A 523 -6.14 -12.29 -7.09
CA SER A 523 -6.36 -12.14 -8.52
C SER A 523 -7.86 -11.99 -8.81
N LEU A 524 -8.25 -10.94 -9.53
CA LEU A 524 -9.65 -10.63 -9.91
C LEU A 524 -10.37 -11.74 -10.68
N HIS A 525 -9.67 -12.75 -11.17
CA HIS A 525 -10.29 -13.84 -11.95
C HIS A 525 -10.11 -15.22 -11.32
N GLN A 526 -9.28 -15.36 -10.28
CA GLN A 526 -8.94 -16.65 -9.67
C GLN A 526 -8.46 -16.50 -8.19
N PRO A 527 -9.27 -15.98 -7.24
CA PRO A 527 -8.86 -15.90 -5.84
C PRO A 527 -8.71 -17.28 -5.19
N PHE A 528 -7.59 -17.48 -4.48
CA PHE A 528 -7.21 -18.72 -3.76
C PHE A 528 -7.72 -18.70 -2.31
N ALA A 529 -8.98 -18.31 -2.11
CA ALA A 529 -9.47 -18.07 -0.76
C ALA A 529 -9.58 -19.38 0.05
N GLY A 530 -8.98 -19.37 1.25
CA GLY A 530 -9.04 -20.51 2.18
C GLY A 530 -8.20 -21.73 1.77
N VAL A 531 -7.34 -21.60 0.77
CA VAL A 531 -6.43 -22.68 0.33
C VAL A 531 -5.27 -22.87 1.29
N TYR A 532 -4.71 -21.76 1.78
CA TYR A 532 -3.50 -21.74 2.60
C TYR A 532 -3.81 -21.56 4.09
N ARG A 533 -2.84 -21.93 4.93
CA ARG A 533 -3.02 -21.96 6.39
C ARG A 533 -2.82 -20.59 7.04
N THR A 534 -3.45 -20.42 8.19
CA THR A 534 -3.26 -19.29 9.11
C THR A 534 -3.06 -19.85 10.52
N TYR A 535 -2.09 -19.30 11.25
CA TYR A 535 -1.75 -19.72 12.61
C TYR A 535 -1.98 -18.57 13.60
N PHE A 536 -2.52 -18.90 14.77
CA PHE A 536 -2.72 -17.95 15.87
C PHE A 536 -1.78 -18.28 17.02
N LEU A 537 -0.95 -17.31 17.41
CA LEU A 537 0.05 -17.42 18.46
C LEU A 537 -0.38 -16.58 19.66
N ALA A 538 -0.36 -17.16 20.87
CA ALA A 538 -0.61 -16.43 22.11
C ALA A 538 0.47 -15.36 22.37
N ASN A 539 1.72 -15.67 21.98
CA ASN A 539 2.88 -14.78 22.12
C ASN A 539 3.09 -14.27 23.57
N ASP A 540 2.70 -15.07 24.56
CA ASP A 540 2.66 -14.70 25.98
C ASP A 540 3.70 -15.41 26.85
N HIS A 541 4.39 -16.44 26.31
CA HIS A 541 5.35 -17.25 27.05
C HIS A 541 6.50 -16.42 27.66
N SER A 542 6.89 -16.71 28.90
CA SER A 542 7.92 -15.94 29.62
C SER A 542 9.32 -16.05 29.01
N ASN A 543 9.67 -17.22 28.48
CA ASN A 543 10.89 -17.43 27.71
C ASN A 543 10.75 -16.84 26.29
N GLU A 544 11.64 -15.89 25.98
CA GLU A 544 11.77 -15.22 24.68
C GLU A 544 12.06 -16.19 23.54
N ASP A 545 12.95 -17.18 23.74
CA ASP A 545 13.32 -18.16 22.72
C ASP A 545 12.11 -18.99 22.27
N THR A 546 11.25 -19.38 23.21
CA THR A 546 10.02 -20.13 22.90
C THR A 546 9.12 -19.33 21.97
N ARG A 547 8.95 -18.02 22.21
CA ARG A 547 8.11 -17.14 21.38
C ARG A 547 8.67 -16.98 19.98
N VAL A 548 9.99 -16.83 19.88
CA VAL A 548 10.72 -16.74 18.60
C VAL A 548 10.55 -18.03 17.80
N GLU A 549 10.77 -19.18 18.42
CA GLU A 549 10.63 -20.49 17.77
C GLU A 549 9.17 -20.78 17.36
N GLN A 550 8.18 -20.40 18.17
CA GLN A 550 6.76 -20.49 17.79
C GLN A 550 6.45 -19.63 16.55
N LEU A 551 7.00 -18.42 16.45
CA LEU A 551 6.84 -17.57 15.27
C LEU A 551 7.49 -18.20 14.03
N ILE A 552 8.76 -18.57 14.11
CA ILE A 552 9.52 -19.17 13.01
C ILE A 552 8.84 -20.46 12.54
N LYS A 553 8.41 -21.31 13.45
CA LYS A 553 7.73 -22.57 13.12
C LYS A 553 6.40 -22.34 12.41
N SER A 554 5.63 -21.33 12.84
CA SER A 554 4.37 -20.96 12.18
C SER A 554 4.61 -20.46 10.75
N ILE A 555 5.62 -19.62 10.55
CA ILE A 555 6.04 -19.12 9.23
C ILE A 555 6.39 -20.29 8.30
N LYS A 556 7.22 -21.22 8.76
CA LYS A 556 7.59 -22.43 7.99
C LYS A 556 6.39 -23.29 7.64
N LEU A 557 5.43 -23.46 8.54
CA LEU A 557 4.20 -24.22 8.28
C LEU A 557 3.24 -23.51 7.32
N VAL A 558 3.24 -22.17 7.31
CA VAL A 558 2.54 -21.39 6.28
C VAL A 558 3.19 -21.62 4.92
N TYR A 559 4.52 -21.56 4.84
CA TYR A 559 5.24 -21.91 3.61
C TYR A 559 4.98 -23.35 3.16
N ALA A 560 5.01 -24.32 4.08
CA ALA A 560 4.67 -25.71 3.77
C ALA A 560 3.27 -25.86 3.16
N SER A 561 2.33 -24.98 3.52
CA SER A 561 0.96 -25.04 3.00
C SER A 561 0.85 -24.77 1.50
N THR A 562 1.85 -24.11 0.87
CA THR A 562 1.87 -23.94 -0.60
C THR A 562 2.07 -25.26 -1.33
N TYR A 563 2.74 -26.22 -0.70
CA TYR A 563 3.01 -27.56 -1.25
C TYR A 563 2.05 -28.63 -0.73
N SER A 564 0.98 -28.22 -0.02
CA SER A 564 -0.04 -29.15 0.46
C SER A 564 -0.85 -29.76 -0.69
N GLU A 565 -1.41 -30.95 -0.49
CA GLU A 565 -2.23 -31.62 -1.51
C GLU A 565 -3.45 -30.79 -1.91
N ASN A 566 -4.02 -30.03 -0.96
CA ASN A 566 -5.14 -29.12 -1.23
C ASN A 566 -4.72 -27.96 -2.16
N ALA A 567 -3.54 -27.36 -1.91
CA ALA A 567 -3.00 -26.30 -2.77
C ALA A 567 -2.64 -26.82 -4.16
N LYS A 568 -1.97 -27.98 -4.24
CA LYS A 568 -1.66 -28.69 -5.50
C LYS A 568 -2.91 -28.97 -6.33
N SER A 569 -3.95 -29.52 -5.70
CA SER A 569 -5.22 -29.83 -6.37
C SER A 569 -5.93 -28.58 -6.89
N PHE A 570 -5.85 -27.48 -6.14
CA PHE A 570 -6.41 -26.20 -6.56
C PHE A 570 -5.68 -25.62 -7.78
N ILE A 571 -4.34 -25.60 -7.74
CA ILE A 571 -3.51 -25.07 -8.84
C ILE A 571 -3.70 -25.88 -10.13
N ARG A 572 -3.85 -27.21 -10.07
CA ARG A 572 -4.15 -28.03 -11.27
C ARG A 572 -5.49 -27.70 -11.92
N ALA A 573 -6.45 -27.21 -11.15
CA ALA A 573 -7.73 -26.76 -11.70
C ALA A 573 -7.62 -25.39 -12.41
N THR A 574 -6.45 -24.74 -12.31
CA THR A 574 -6.13 -23.47 -12.98
C THR A 574 -5.13 -23.67 -14.12
N GLN A 575 -4.85 -22.61 -14.88
CA GLN A 575 -3.78 -22.61 -15.90
C GLN A 575 -2.37 -22.38 -15.33
N HIS A 576 -2.23 -22.24 -14.01
CA HIS A 576 -0.96 -21.92 -13.35
C HIS A 576 -0.15 -23.16 -12.98
N SER A 577 1.17 -23.00 -12.91
CA SER A 577 2.08 -24.00 -12.33
C SER A 577 2.31 -23.72 -10.84
N ILE A 578 2.51 -24.77 -10.05
CA ILE A 578 2.85 -24.62 -8.63
C ILE A 578 4.22 -23.97 -8.42
N GLU A 579 5.12 -24.09 -9.39
CA GLU A 579 6.44 -23.45 -9.37
C GLU A 579 6.35 -21.93 -9.51
N GLU A 580 5.25 -21.41 -10.06
CA GLU A 580 4.99 -19.97 -10.18
C GLU A 580 4.38 -19.37 -8.91
N GLU A 581 4.04 -20.20 -7.92
CA GLU A 581 3.39 -19.75 -6.70
C GLU A 581 4.43 -19.34 -5.65
N SER A 582 4.43 -18.05 -5.30
CA SER A 582 5.22 -17.50 -4.21
C SER A 582 4.34 -17.00 -3.06
N MET A 583 4.82 -17.18 -1.83
CA MET A 583 4.06 -16.86 -0.62
C MET A 583 4.68 -15.70 0.16
N ALA A 584 3.90 -14.64 0.39
CA ALA A 584 4.21 -13.65 1.41
C ALA A 584 3.54 -14.03 2.74
N ILE A 585 4.07 -13.52 3.85
CA ILE A 585 3.48 -13.76 5.19
C ILE A 585 3.09 -12.43 5.81
N VAL A 586 1.83 -12.34 6.23
CA VAL A 586 1.29 -11.22 6.99
C VAL A 586 1.33 -11.56 8.47
N ILE A 587 2.13 -10.83 9.24
CA ILE A 587 2.22 -10.91 10.70
C ILE A 587 1.44 -9.73 11.28
N GLN A 588 0.40 -10.02 12.05
CA GLN A 588 -0.52 -9.01 12.54
C GLN A 588 -0.96 -9.31 13.98
N PRO A 589 -1.03 -8.32 14.89
CA PRO A 589 -1.67 -8.46 16.18
C PRO A 589 -3.12 -8.92 16.06
N LEU A 590 -3.48 -9.91 16.86
CA LEU A 590 -4.85 -10.37 16.96
C LEU A 590 -5.68 -9.37 17.76
N ILE A 591 -6.84 -9.00 17.24
CA ILE A 591 -7.77 -8.08 17.90
C ILE A 591 -8.65 -8.86 18.88
N GLY A 592 -8.69 -8.41 20.13
CA GLY A 592 -9.51 -9.00 21.16
C GLY A 592 -9.15 -8.54 22.56
N LYS A 593 -9.86 -9.11 23.55
CA LYS A 593 -9.65 -8.89 24.98
C LYS A 593 -9.14 -10.19 25.62
N LYS A 594 -8.28 -10.04 26.64
CA LYS A 594 -7.80 -11.17 27.45
C LYS A 594 -8.78 -11.38 28.62
N HIS A 595 -9.34 -12.57 28.70
CA HIS A 595 -10.21 -13.02 29.80
C HIS A 595 -9.58 -14.23 30.47
N LYS A 596 -9.04 -14.11 31.69
CA LYS A 596 -8.35 -15.22 32.39
C LYS A 596 -7.30 -15.89 31.47
N ASN A 597 -7.58 -17.11 31.00
CA ASN A 597 -6.74 -17.94 30.14
C ASN A 597 -7.16 -17.98 28.65
N ARG A 598 -8.02 -17.07 28.20
CA ARG A 598 -8.50 -17.03 26.81
C ARG A 598 -8.48 -15.62 26.23
N PHE A 599 -8.36 -15.50 24.92
CA PHE A 599 -8.33 -14.22 24.21
C PHE A 599 -9.19 -14.24 22.96
N TYR A 600 -10.12 -13.29 22.82
CA TYR A 600 -11.03 -13.20 21.67
C TYR A 600 -11.67 -11.80 21.57
N PRO A 601 -12.13 -11.37 20.38
CA PRO A 601 -12.90 -10.14 20.22
C PRO A 601 -14.37 -10.34 20.56
N THR A 602 -15.06 -9.25 20.89
CA THR A 602 -16.51 -9.25 21.13
C THR A 602 -17.25 -9.73 19.89
N LEU A 603 -16.86 -9.26 18.70
CA LEU A 603 -17.41 -9.71 17.44
C LEU A 603 -16.33 -9.69 16.34
N ALA A 604 -16.37 -10.68 15.46
CA ALA A 604 -15.63 -10.70 14.21
C ALA A 604 -16.56 -11.06 13.05
N GLY A 605 -16.26 -10.56 11.85
CA GLY A 605 -17.14 -10.76 10.72
C GLY A 605 -16.54 -10.46 9.36
N VAL A 606 -17.33 -10.78 8.35
CA VAL A 606 -17.07 -10.50 6.94
C VAL A 606 -18.25 -9.70 6.40
N ALA A 607 -17.98 -8.62 5.69
CA ALA A 607 -19.00 -7.81 5.04
C ALA A 607 -18.69 -7.62 3.55
N ARG A 608 -19.74 -7.66 2.73
CA ARG A 608 -19.66 -7.50 1.28
C ARG A 608 -20.55 -6.35 0.82
N SER A 609 -20.07 -5.55 -0.12
CA SER A 609 -20.86 -4.45 -0.69
C SER A 609 -21.94 -4.95 -1.65
N PHE A 610 -21.77 -6.16 -2.19
CA PHE A 610 -22.74 -6.82 -3.06
C PHE A 610 -23.22 -8.15 -2.46
N ASN A 611 -24.53 -8.33 -2.42
CA ASN A 611 -25.20 -9.55 -2.01
C ASN A 611 -25.68 -10.32 -3.24
N PHE A 612 -25.08 -11.48 -3.51
CA PHE A 612 -25.45 -12.34 -4.64
C PHE A 612 -26.77 -13.10 -4.43
N TYR A 613 -27.30 -13.19 -3.20
CA TYR A 613 -28.66 -13.69 -2.99
C TYR A 613 -29.39 -12.83 -1.97
N PRO A 614 -29.98 -11.72 -2.42
CA PRO A 614 -30.92 -10.98 -1.60
C PRO A 614 -32.09 -11.87 -1.17
N VAL A 615 -32.58 -11.65 0.05
CA VAL A 615 -33.76 -12.35 0.59
C VAL A 615 -34.89 -11.34 0.80
N GLY A 616 -36.11 -11.72 0.40
CA GLY A 616 -37.27 -10.83 0.45
C GLY A 616 -37.09 -9.63 -0.50
N PRO A 617 -37.50 -8.41 -0.12
CA PRO A 617 -37.36 -7.22 -0.96
C PRO A 617 -35.97 -6.56 -0.87
N MET A 618 -34.92 -7.30 -0.50
CA MET A 618 -33.55 -6.78 -0.43
C MET A 618 -32.98 -6.62 -1.84
N GLU A 619 -32.17 -5.58 -2.06
CA GLU A 619 -31.47 -5.42 -3.34
C GLU A 619 -30.04 -5.96 -3.25
N PRO A 620 -29.44 -6.48 -4.34
CA PRO A 620 -28.05 -6.94 -4.34
C PRO A 620 -27.06 -5.87 -3.88
N THR A 621 -27.29 -4.60 -4.22
CA THR A 621 -26.44 -3.46 -3.86
C THR A 621 -26.60 -3.02 -2.39
N GLU A 622 -27.55 -3.58 -1.64
CA GLU A 622 -27.69 -3.32 -0.20
C GLU A 622 -26.66 -4.11 0.64
N GLY A 623 -25.85 -4.97 0.01
CA GLY A 623 -24.76 -5.71 0.64
C GLY A 623 -25.21 -6.71 1.70
N ILE A 624 -24.25 -7.47 2.23
CA ILE A 624 -24.50 -8.47 3.29
C ILE A 624 -23.30 -8.59 4.23
N ALA A 625 -23.58 -8.67 5.52
CA ALA A 625 -22.61 -8.92 6.58
C ALA A 625 -22.92 -10.25 7.30
N ALA A 626 -21.89 -11.01 7.61
CA ALA A 626 -21.93 -12.18 8.47
C ALA A 626 -21.00 -11.95 9.66
N ALA A 627 -21.53 -12.02 10.88
CA ALA A 627 -20.78 -11.72 12.10
C ALA A 627 -21.06 -12.74 13.20
N ALA A 628 -20.04 -13.03 14.00
CA ALA A 628 -20.09 -14.01 15.08
C ALA A 628 -19.28 -13.53 16.29
N LEU A 629 -19.68 -13.98 17.48
CA LEU A 629 -18.89 -13.83 18.70
C LEU A 629 -17.58 -14.61 18.56
N GLY A 630 -16.49 -14.05 19.09
CA GLY A 630 -15.18 -14.66 19.13
C GLY A 630 -14.38 -14.49 17.85
N LEU A 631 -13.38 -15.35 17.64
CA LEU A 631 -12.49 -15.26 16.48
C LEU A 631 -13.25 -15.44 15.16
N GLY A 632 -12.84 -14.70 14.12
CA GLY A 632 -13.46 -14.72 12.78
C GLY A 632 -13.46 -16.07 12.06
N LYS A 633 -12.76 -17.07 12.62
CA LYS A 633 -12.79 -18.46 12.17
C LYS A 633 -14.21 -19.03 12.07
N THR A 634 -15.12 -18.62 12.95
CA THR A 634 -16.55 -19.02 12.90
C THR A 634 -17.17 -18.66 11.54
N VAL A 635 -16.95 -17.43 11.06
CA VAL A 635 -17.54 -16.94 9.81
C VAL A 635 -16.82 -17.55 8.60
N ALA A 636 -15.48 -17.55 8.60
CA ALA A 636 -14.68 -18.11 7.51
C ALA A 636 -14.93 -19.61 7.30
N GLY A 637 -15.11 -20.37 8.39
CA GLY A 637 -15.41 -21.81 8.39
C GLY A 637 -16.87 -22.16 8.10
N GLY A 638 -17.73 -21.16 7.88
CA GLY A 638 -19.15 -21.37 7.55
C GLY A 638 -20.01 -21.91 8.69
N GLU A 639 -19.57 -21.74 9.94
CA GLU A 639 -20.32 -22.11 11.14
C GLU A 639 -21.53 -21.16 11.36
N LYS A 640 -22.33 -21.45 12.39
CA LYS A 640 -23.51 -20.66 12.76
C LYS A 640 -23.11 -19.24 13.16
N CYS A 641 -23.61 -18.25 12.42
CA CYS A 641 -23.32 -16.83 12.60
C CYS A 641 -24.55 -15.98 12.26
N VAL A 642 -24.49 -14.68 12.57
CA VAL A 642 -25.58 -13.74 12.28
C VAL A 642 -25.38 -13.07 10.92
N ARG A 643 -26.32 -13.31 10.00
CA ARG A 643 -26.34 -12.67 8.67
C ARG A 643 -27.36 -11.55 8.61
N PHE A 644 -26.94 -10.36 8.18
CA PHE A 644 -27.79 -9.18 8.07
C PHE A 644 -27.30 -8.26 6.95
N SER A 645 -28.21 -7.46 6.38
CA SER A 645 -27.80 -6.34 5.51
C SER A 645 -27.59 -5.09 6.38
N PRO A 646 -26.44 -4.40 6.27
CA PRO A 646 -26.21 -3.14 6.96
C PRO A 646 -27.28 -2.08 6.67
N HIS A 647 -27.90 -2.09 5.48
CA HIS A 647 -28.97 -1.15 5.10
C HIS A 647 -30.34 -1.52 5.72
N ARG A 648 -30.53 -2.78 6.13
CA ARG A 648 -31.80 -3.29 6.70
C ARG A 648 -31.57 -4.09 7.99
N PRO A 649 -30.96 -3.48 9.04
CA PRO A 649 -30.47 -4.21 10.20
C PRO A 649 -31.58 -4.88 11.03
N LYS A 650 -32.80 -4.33 11.01
CA LYS A 650 -33.94 -4.88 11.76
C LYS A 650 -34.58 -6.11 11.11
N ARG A 651 -34.17 -6.50 9.90
CA ARG A 651 -34.76 -7.61 9.14
C ARG A 651 -33.77 -8.78 9.01
N VAL A 652 -33.63 -9.52 10.11
CA VAL A 652 -32.76 -10.71 10.17
C VAL A 652 -33.59 -11.96 9.86
N TYR A 653 -33.67 -12.33 8.58
CA TYR A 653 -34.58 -13.41 8.11
C TYR A 653 -34.35 -14.78 8.75
N GLN A 654 -33.10 -15.10 9.12
CA GLN A 654 -32.76 -16.33 9.84
C GLN A 654 -33.49 -16.46 11.21
N PHE A 655 -33.97 -15.35 11.76
CA PHE A 655 -34.66 -15.29 13.05
C PHE A 655 -36.17 -14.99 12.92
N ALA A 656 -36.79 -15.44 11.83
CA ALA A 656 -38.22 -15.22 11.57
C ALA A 656 -39.14 -15.85 12.63
N ASN A 657 -38.76 -16.99 13.21
CA ASN A 657 -39.49 -17.64 14.31
C ASN A 657 -38.53 -18.30 15.31
N VAL A 658 -39.07 -18.82 16.42
CA VAL A 658 -38.28 -19.41 17.50
C VAL A 658 -37.51 -20.65 17.03
N GLU A 659 -38.17 -21.54 16.29
CA GLU A 659 -37.55 -22.75 15.76
C GLU A 659 -36.38 -22.44 14.83
N SER A 660 -36.55 -21.52 13.87
CA SER A 660 -35.50 -21.09 12.95
C SER A 660 -34.32 -20.46 13.71
N THR A 661 -34.62 -19.65 14.74
CA THR A 661 -33.60 -19.02 15.56
C THR A 661 -32.79 -20.06 16.35
N LEU A 662 -33.44 -21.05 16.94
CA LEU A 662 -32.74 -22.12 17.68
C LEU A 662 -31.85 -22.97 16.78
N LYS A 663 -32.25 -23.18 15.52
CA LYS A 663 -31.48 -23.90 14.50
C LYS A 663 -30.26 -23.10 14.03
N SER A 664 -30.40 -21.80 13.79
CA SER A 664 -29.39 -20.98 13.11
C SER A 664 -28.49 -20.15 14.03
N ALA A 665 -28.92 -19.83 15.25
CA ALA A 665 -28.15 -18.98 16.15
C ALA A 665 -26.86 -19.66 16.65
N GLN A 666 -25.81 -18.86 16.80
CA GLN A 666 -24.54 -19.29 17.36
C GLN A 666 -24.70 -19.69 18.83
N ARG A 667 -24.10 -20.82 19.21
CA ARG A 667 -24.06 -21.35 20.59
C ARG A 667 -22.65 -21.62 21.11
N GLN A 668 -21.67 -21.65 20.20
CA GLN A 668 -20.27 -21.87 20.50
C GLN A 668 -19.42 -20.84 19.76
N PHE A 669 -18.27 -20.52 20.31
CA PHE A 669 -17.34 -19.56 19.72
C PHE A 669 -15.90 -20.03 19.86
N TRP A 670 -15.04 -19.49 19.01
CA TRP A 670 -13.61 -19.75 19.02
C TRP A 670 -12.87 -18.67 19.81
N ALA A 671 -11.93 -19.09 20.66
CA ALA A 671 -11.01 -18.22 21.38
C ALA A 671 -9.58 -18.75 21.29
N LEU A 672 -8.60 -17.88 21.52
CA LEU A 672 -7.19 -18.26 21.61
C LEU A 672 -6.86 -18.64 23.06
N LYS A 673 -6.13 -19.74 23.26
CA LYS A 673 -5.64 -20.15 24.59
C LYS A 673 -4.45 -19.29 25.02
N MET A 674 -4.48 -18.77 26.25
CA MET A 674 -3.47 -17.88 26.86
C MET A 674 -2.96 -18.49 28.18
N GLU A 675 -1.97 -19.38 28.12
CA GLU A 675 -1.48 -20.14 29.29
C GLU A 675 0.06 -20.23 29.38
N ASN A 676 0.82 -19.35 28.71
CA ASN A 676 2.28 -19.51 28.59
C ASN A 676 2.66 -20.93 28.13
N SER A 677 1.93 -21.46 27.14
CA SER A 677 2.11 -22.83 26.67
C SER A 677 3.46 -23.01 25.99
N THR A 678 4.13 -24.13 26.28
CA THR A 678 5.33 -24.59 25.54
C THR A 678 4.96 -25.36 24.27
N GLU A 679 3.67 -25.52 23.98
CA GLU A 679 3.21 -26.19 22.76
C GLU A 679 3.72 -25.46 21.52
N MET A 680 4.26 -26.25 20.59
CA MET A 680 4.79 -25.76 19.33
C MET A 680 3.74 -25.89 18.23
N PRO A 681 3.69 -24.95 17.27
CA PRO A 681 2.84 -25.07 16.09
C PRO A 681 3.00 -26.43 15.40
N THR A 682 1.89 -26.99 14.95
CA THR A 682 1.84 -28.29 14.23
C THR A 682 1.09 -28.13 12.91
N ILE A 683 0.95 -29.22 12.16
CA ILE A 683 0.14 -29.22 10.94
C ILE A 683 -1.34 -28.86 11.23
N ASN A 684 -1.81 -29.14 12.44
CA ASN A 684 -3.12 -28.73 12.91
C ASN A 684 -3.12 -27.23 13.26
N THR A 685 -3.80 -26.43 12.44
CA THR A 685 -3.97 -24.98 12.66
C THR A 685 -4.76 -24.63 13.94
N GLU A 686 -5.47 -25.60 14.52
CA GLU A 686 -6.31 -25.42 15.71
C GLU A 686 -5.60 -25.74 17.02
N TYR A 687 -4.32 -26.10 16.97
CA TYR A 687 -3.58 -26.60 18.13
C TYR A 687 -3.66 -25.69 19.38
N ASN A 688 -3.79 -24.38 19.17
CA ASN A 688 -3.86 -23.39 20.25
C ASN A 688 -5.22 -22.67 20.33
N LEU A 689 -6.27 -23.23 19.72
CA LEU A 689 -7.62 -22.66 19.71
C LEU A 689 -8.55 -23.44 20.65
N LEU A 690 -9.42 -22.71 21.34
CA LEU A 690 -10.46 -23.25 22.21
C LEU A 690 -11.83 -23.05 21.55
N LYS A 691 -12.64 -24.11 21.53
CA LYS A 691 -14.07 -24.02 21.19
C LYS A 691 -14.89 -24.03 22.47
N LEU A 692 -15.63 -22.95 22.71
CA LEU A 692 -16.26 -22.66 24.00
C LEU A 692 -17.76 -22.39 23.83
N ASP A 693 -18.55 -22.71 24.85
CA ASP A 693 -19.98 -22.39 24.92
C ASP A 693 -20.24 -20.96 25.42
N LEU A 694 -21.42 -20.40 25.11
CA LEU A 694 -21.76 -19.02 25.47
C LEU A 694 -21.74 -18.71 26.98
N ASN A 695 -21.85 -19.72 27.86
CA ASN A 695 -21.73 -19.51 29.31
C ASN A 695 -20.37 -18.90 29.67
N ALA A 696 -19.29 -19.30 28.98
CA ALA A 696 -17.98 -18.71 29.18
C ALA A 696 -17.96 -17.21 28.81
N ALA A 697 -18.59 -16.85 27.70
CA ALA A 697 -18.66 -15.46 27.27
C ALA A 697 -19.61 -14.62 28.14
N GLU A 698 -20.59 -15.24 28.80
CA GLU A 698 -21.43 -14.61 29.83
C GLU A 698 -20.62 -14.30 31.09
N GLU A 699 -19.81 -15.24 31.57
CA GLU A 699 -18.88 -15.02 32.70
C GLU A 699 -17.84 -13.93 32.40
N ASP A 700 -17.40 -13.84 31.14
CA ASP A 700 -16.44 -12.86 30.68
C ASP A 700 -17.07 -11.46 30.46
N GLY A 701 -18.40 -11.36 30.46
CA GLY A 701 -19.14 -10.10 30.29
C GLY A 701 -19.29 -9.62 28.83
N GLU A 702 -19.03 -10.46 27.83
CA GLU A 702 -18.95 -10.06 26.41
C GLU A 702 -20.29 -10.08 25.67
N ILE A 703 -21.27 -10.84 26.17
CA ILE A 703 -22.53 -11.07 25.44
C ILE A 703 -23.76 -10.18 25.77
N PRO A 704 -23.78 -9.28 26.78
CA PRO A 704 -25.00 -8.54 27.14
C PRO A 704 -25.70 -7.80 25.98
N GLU A 705 -24.94 -7.17 25.10
CA GLU A 705 -25.47 -6.39 23.97
C GLU A 705 -25.79 -7.25 22.73
N ILE A 706 -25.23 -8.45 22.64
CA ILE A 706 -25.27 -9.27 21.41
C ILE A 706 -26.08 -10.56 21.55
N ALA A 707 -26.44 -10.95 22.78
CA ALA A 707 -27.21 -12.17 23.04
C ALA A 707 -28.70 -11.91 23.33
N SER A 708 -29.49 -12.95 23.13
CA SER A 708 -30.87 -13.08 23.57
C SER A 708 -31.05 -14.39 24.33
N THR A 709 -32.13 -14.48 25.09
CA THR A 709 -32.43 -15.63 25.94
C THR A 709 -33.69 -16.33 25.44
N TRP A 710 -33.58 -17.61 25.10
CA TRP A 710 -34.74 -18.47 24.88
C TRP A 710 -35.23 -19.04 26.21
N ASP A 711 -36.49 -18.77 26.51
CA ASP A 711 -37.24 -19.33 27.62
C ASP A 711 -38.05 -20.52 27.13
N SER A 712 -37.72 -21.72 27.62
CA SER A 712 -38.37 -22.96 27.23
C SER A 712 -39.77 -23.13 27.82
N GLN A 713 -40.15 -22.37 28.85
CA GLN A 713 -41.48 -22.44 29.46
C GLN A 713 -42.52 -21.70 28.61
N ASP A 714 -42.15 -20.51 28.13
CA ASP A 714 -43.02 -19.65 27.32
C ASP A 714 -42.85 -19.84 25.81
N ASP A 715 -41.88 -20.68 25.40
CA ASP A 715 -41.38 -20.85 24.03
C ASP A 715 -41.14 -19.51 23.31
N ARG A 716 -40.40 -18.62 23.98
CA ARG A 716 -40.17 -17.24 23.53
C ARG A 716 -38.71 -16.84 23.67
N ILE A 717 -38.28 -15.97 22.75
CA ILE A 717 -36.95 -15.38 22.75
C ILE A 717 -37.06 -13.94 23.24
N TRP A 718 -36.36 -13.65 24.33
CA TRP A 718 -36.29 -12.33 24.94
C TRP A 718 -34.95 -11.67 24.65
N ASP A 719 -34.98 -10.40 24.27
CA ASP A 719 -33.76 -9.63 24.02
C ASP A 719 -32.95 -9.47 25.32
N GLY A 720 -31.65 -9.76 25.28
CA GLY A 720 -30.73 -9.67 26.42
C GLY A 720 -30.59 -10.96 27.24
N ILE A 721 -29.82 -10.87 28.32
CA ILE A 721 -29.41 -11.99 29.19
C ILE A 721 -30.05 -11.99 30.59
N GLY A 722 -30.88 -10.99 30.91
CA GLY A 722 -31.43 -10.81 32.26
C GLY A 722 -32.42 -11.88 32.73
N ARG A 723 -32.90 -12.75 31.83
CA ARG A 723 -33.78 -13.88 32.16
C ARG A 723 -32.98 -15.18 32.28
N LYS A 724 -33.53 -16.18 32.96
CA LYS A 724 -32.99 -17.55 32.92
C LYS A 724 -33.40 -18.21 31.61
N GLY A 725 -32.50 -18.96 30.99
CA GLY A 725 -32.78 -19.67 29.73
C GLY A 725 -31.52 -19.90 28.90
N VAL A 726 -31.69 -20.42 27.69
CA VAL A 726 -30.56 -20.72 26.78
C VAL A 726 -30.13 -19.44 26.06
N ARG A 727 -28.82 -19.18 26.03
CA ARG A 727 -28.25 -18.03 25.33
C ARG A 727 -28.16 -18.28 23.83
N LEU A 728 -28.46 -17.26 23.04
CA LEU A 728 -28.41 -17.27 21.58
C LEU A 728 -27.81 -15.95 21.11
N ILE A 729 -26.79 -15.97 20.26
CA ILE A 729 -26.26 -14.74 19.66
C ILE A 729 -27.20 -14.26 18.56
N THR A 730 -27.76 -13.06 18.73
CA THR A 730 -28.72 -12.45 17.81
C THR A 730 -28.33 -11.05 17.32
N LEU A 731 -27.35 -10.42 17.97
CA LEU A 731 -26.91 -9.04 17.75
C LEU A 731 -28.01 -7.99 17.95
N ASN A 732 -29.05 -8.28 18.74
CA ASN A 732 -30.20 -7.38 18.87
C ASN A 732 -29.83 -5.99 19.44
N GLY A 733 -28.82 -5.86 20.31
CA GLY A 733 -28.33 -4.55 20.74
C GLY A 733 -27.76 -3.73 19.59
N TYR A 734 -26.94 -4.33 18.74
CA TYR A 734 -26.32 -3.64 17.61
C TYR A 734 -27.33 -3.37 16.48
N LEU A 735 -28.17 -4.35 16.16
CA LEU A 735 -29.06 -4.27 14.99
C LEU A 735 -30.38 -3.54 15.26
N LYS A 736 -30.93 -3.61 16.49
CA LYS A 736 -32.20 -2.96 16.84
C LYS A 736 -32.01 -1.69 17.66
N ARG A 737 -31.10 -1.71 18.66
CA ARG A 737 -30.88 -0.59 19.60
C ARG A 737 -29.74 0.34 19.20
N ASN A 738 -28.92 -0.04 18.21
CA ASN A 738 -27.73 0.69 17.79
C ASN A 738 -26.74 0.97 18.95
N SER A 739 -26.60 0.04 19.90
CA SER A 739 -25.66 0.21 21.03
C SER A 739 -24.19 0.29 20.58
N PHE A 740 -23.88 -0.34 19.44
CA PHE A 740 -22.67 -0.11 18.67
C PHE A 740 -23.08 0.23 17.23
N PRO A 741 -22.55 1.30 16.60
CA PRO A 741 -22.95 1.78 15.26
C PRO A 741 -22.40 0.90 14.13
N LEU A 742 -22.52 -0.43 14.25
CA LEU A 742 -21.92 -1.42 13.35
C LEU A 742 -22.43 -1.24 11.91
N CYS A 743 -23.72 -1.00 11.76
CA CYS A 743 -24.34 -0.91 10.44
C CYS A 743 -23.90 0.37 9.71
N GLU A 744 -23.80 1.49 10.42
CA GLU A 744 -23.32 2.77 9.87
C GLU A 744 -21.85 2.66 9.43
N ILE A 745 -21.01 2.07 10.28
CA ILE A 745 -19.60 1.79 9.97
C ILE A 745 -19.48 0.95 8.69
N LEU A 746 -20.20 -0.17 8.62
CA LEU A 746 -20.11 -1.07 7.46
C LEU A 746 -20.63 -0.40 6.18
N GLN A 747 -21.72 0.36 6.22
CA GLN A 747 -22.23 1.08 5.04
C GLN A 747 -21.20 2.07 4.49
N GLN A 748 -20.59 2.89 5.36
CA GLN A 748 -19.61 3.89 4.94
C GLN A 748 -18.34 3.24 4.40
N ILE A 749 -17.79 2.25 5.11
CA ILE A 749 -16.55 1.57 4.71
C ILE A 749 -16.76 0.84 3.38
N LEU A 750 -17.82 0.04 3.25
CA LEU A 750 -18.08 -0.73 2.03
C LEU A 750 -18.23 0.20 0.81
N LYS A 751 -19.02 1.26 0.94
CA LYS A 751 -19.22 2.25 -0.13
C LYS A 751 -17.90 2.90 -0.54
N LYS A 752 -17.09 3.34 0.43
CA LYS A 752 -15.79 3.97 0.15
C LYS A 752 -14.81 3.01 -0.50
N CYS A 753 -14.75 1.78 -0.02
CA CYS A 753 -13.88 0.75 -0.60
C CYS A 753 -14.28 0.42 -2.04
N GLU A 754 -15.58 0.33 -2.33
CA GLU A 754 -16.11 0.12 -3.68
C GLU A 754 -15.83 1.31 -4.61
N GLU A 755 -16.02 2.55 -4.15
CA GLU A 755 -15.64 3.77 -4.90
C GLU A 755 -14.15 3.77 -5.27
N MET A 756 -13.30 3.26 -4.38
CA MET A 756 -11.85 3.27 -4.54
C MET A 756 -11.30 2.12 -5.39
N LEU A 757 -11.92 0.94 -5.33
CA LEU A 757 -11.53 -0.23 -6.11
C LEU A 757 -12.30 -0.33 -7.44
N ALA A 758 -13.35 0.48 -7.63
CA ALA A 758 -14.23 0.49 -8.80
C ALA A 758 -14.87 -0.88 -9.11
N CYS A 759 -15.04 -1.70 -8.07
CA CYS A 759 -15.71 -2.99 -8.13
C CYS A 759 -16.30 -3.30 -6.74
N PRO A 760 -17.27 -4.22 -6.63
CA PRO A 760 -17.73 -4.70 -5.33
C PRO A 760 -16.59 -5.22 -4.48
N VAL A 761 -16.74 -5.15 -3.16
CA VAL A 761 -15.66 -5.46 -2.21
C VAL A 761 -16.13 -6.35 -1.08
N GLU A 762 -15.17 -7.07 -0.50
CA GLU A 762 -15.29 -7.79 0.76
C GLU A 762 -14.28 -7.24 1.76
N ILE A 763 -14.74 -7.05 3.00
CA ILE A 763 -13.89 -6.68 4.13
C ILE A 763 -14.02 -7.72 5.24
N GLU A 764 -12.90 -8.03 5.89
CA GLU A 764 -12.88 -8.73 7.18
C GLU A 764 -12.68 -7.71 8.29
N PHE A 765 -13.42 -7.85 9.39
CA PHE A 765 -13.35 -6.93 10.52
C PHE A 765 -13.43 -7.66 11.87
N ALA A 766 -12.93 -7.00 12.91
CA ALA A 766 -13.17 -7.36 14.30
C ALA A 766 -13.47 -6.10 15.11
N LEU A 767 -14.29 -6.21 16.14
CA LEU A 767 -14.60 -5.11 17.05
C LEU A 767 -14.45 -5.53 18.50
N ILE A 768 -14.14 -4.53 19.32
CA ILE A 768 -14.10 -4.62 20.77
C ILE A 768 -15.13 -3.63 21.29
N ASP A 769 -16.15 -4.14 21.97
CA ASP A 769 -17.15 -3.33 22.63
C ASP A 769 -16.82 -3.28 24.12
N ASN A 770 -16.59 -2.09 24.64
CA ASN A 770 -16.25 -1.83 26.03
C ASN A 770 -16.82 -0.46 26.43
N ASP A 771 -17.23 -0.32 27.69
CA ASP A 771 -17.86 0.89 28.22
C ASP A 771 -16.91 2.11 28.15
N GLU A 772 -15.59 1.89 28.18
CA GLU A 772 -14.58 2.95 28.12
C GLU A 772 -14.18 3.35 26.68
N VAL A 773 -14.05 2.38 25.76
CA VAL A 773 -13.60 2.61 24.38
C VAL A 773 -14.19 1.56 23.44
N LYS A 774 -14.94 1.99 22.43
CA LYS A 774 -15.40 1.13 21.32
C LYS A 774 -14.39 1.16 20.19
N GLN A 775 -14.01 -0.01 19.69
CA GLN A 775 -13.02 -0.12 18.62
C GLN A 775 -13.54 -0.98 17.48
N PHE A 776 -13.26 -0.56 16.24
CA PHE A 776 -13.53 -1.32 15.02
C PHE A 776 -12.24 -1.43 14.21
N HIS A 777 -11.81 -2.67 13.94
CA HIS A 777 -10.55 -2.94 13.25
C HIS A 777 -10.80 -3.59 11.90
N LEU A 778 -10.18 -3.04 10.86
CA LEU A 778 -10.15 -3.61 9.52
C LEU A 778 -9.00 -4.62 9.41
N LEU A 779 -9.34 -5.88 9.08
CA LEU A 779 -8.40 -7.00 9.05
C LEU A 779 -8.01 -7.40 7.62
N GLN A 780 -8.88 -7.18 6.64
CA GLN A 780 -8.61 -7.51 5.24
C GLN A 780 -9.52 -6.70 4.29
N LEU A 781 -9.03 -6.38 3.09
CA LEU A 781 -9.79 -5.88 1.95
C LEU A 781 -9.56 -6.80 0.75
N ARG A 782 -10.64 -7.16 0.05
CA ARG A 782 -10.56 -7.93 -1.18
C ARG A 782 -11.56 -7.40 -2.22
N PRO A 783 -11.16 -7.24 -3.50
CA PRO A 783 -12.10 -6.99 -4.59
C PRO A 783 -12.93 -8.26 -4.87
N LEU A 784 -14.23 -8.09 -5.13
CA LEU A 784 -15.13 -9.15 -5.54
C LEU A 784 -15.34 -9.09 -7.05
N VAL A 785 -15.39 -10.26 -7.67
CA VAL A 785 -15.70 -10.41 -9.09
C VAL A 785 -17.21 -10.29 -9.25
N SER A 786 -17.67 -9.22 -9.88
CA SER A 786 -19.04 -9.15 -10.41
C SER A 786 -18.98 -9.50 -11.89
N GLU A 787 -19.56 -10.62 -12.30
CA GLU A 787 -19.71 -10.92 -13.72
C GLU A 787 -20.67 -9.90 -14.35
N SER A 788 -20.11 -9.04 -15.21
CA SER A 788 -20.85 -8.12 -16.06
C SER A 788 -20.91 -8.65 -17.50
N THR A 789 -21.27 -9.91 -17.68
CA THR A 789 -21.62 -10.42 -19.02
C THR A 789 -23.13 -10.43 -19.13
N GLU A 790 -23.67 -9.44 -19.85
CA GLU A 790 -25.06 -9.39 -20.30
C GLU A 790 -25.34 -10.59 -21.21
N VAL A 791 -25.67 -11.73 -20.62
CA VAL A 791 -26.32 -12.82 -21.34
C VAL A 791 -27.74 -12.89 -20.80
N GLU A 792 -28.65 -12.16 -21.43
CA GLU A 792 -30.08 -12.41 -21.21
C GLU A 792 -30.38 -13.82 -21.73
N VAL A 793 -30.71 -14.70 -20.78
CA VAL A 793 -31.13 -16.07 -21.07
C VAL A 793 -32.65 -16.08 -21.03
N ASP A 794 -33.28 -16.27 -22.18
CA ASP A 794 -34.73 -16.48 -22.24
C ASP A 794 -35.11 -17.88 -21.73
N PHE A 795 -35.89 -17.91 -20.65
CA PHE A 795 -36.51 -19.12 -20.12
C PHE A 795 -37.94 -19.24 -20.65
N ASP A 796 -38.19 -20.21 -21.53
CA ASP A 796 -39.52 -20.54 -22.04
C ASP A 796 -40.20 -21.61 -21.14
N GLU A 797 -41.50 -21.47 -20.88
CA GLU A 797 -42.29 -22.45 -20.11
C GLU A 797 -42.30 -23.84 -20.76
N GLU A 798 -42.28 -23.92 -22.10
CA GLU A 798 -42.15 -25.22 -22.78
C GLU A 798 -40.78 -25.85 -22.56
N MET A 799 -39.73 -25.03 -22.46
CA MET A 799 -38.37 -25.48 -22.22
C MET A 799 -38.22 -26.09 -20.82
N LEU A 800 -38.82 -25.46 -19.80
CA LEU A 800 -38.77 -25.91 -18.41
C LEU A 800 -39.44 -27.28 -18.20
N LYS A 801 -40.48 -27.61 -18.98
CA LYS A 801 -41.13 -28.95 -18.93
C LYS A 801 -40.19 -30.09 -19.32
N TYR A 802 -39.19 -29.83 -20.16
CA TYR A 802 -38.19 -30.80 -20.59
C TYR A 802 -36.87 -30.71 -19.82
N ALA A 803 -36.80 -29.88 -18.78
CA ALA A 803 -35.60 -29.75 -17.96
C ALA A 803 -35.34 -31.01 -17.12
N LEU A 804 -34.07 -31.31 -16.89
CA LEU A 804 -33.58 -32.22 -15.85
C LEU A 804 -33.81 -31.61 -14.48
N ALA A 805 -33.53 -30.31 -14.35
CA ALA A 805 -33.68 -29.53 -13.14
C ALA A 805 -33.80 -28.05 -13.50
N HIS A 806 -34.58 -27.30 -12.73
CA HIS A 806 -34.59 -25.83 -12.78
C HIS A 806 -34.68 -25.28 -11.36
N SER A 807 -34.24 -24.04 -11.17
CA SER A 807 -34.21 -23.37 -9.87
C SER A 807 -34.36 -21.87 -10.04
N ASN A 808 -35.03 -21.24 -9.07
CA ASN A 808 -35.07 -19.77 -8.88
C ASN A 808 -34.02 -19.27 -7.88
N VAL A 809 -33.06 -20.13 -7.52
CA VAL A 809 -31.92 -19.81 -6.65
C VAL A 809 -30.65 -20.36 -7.31
N SER A 810 -30.05 -19.59 -8.21
CA SER A 810 -28.82 -19.97 -8.91
C SER A 810 -27.74 -18.89 -8.96
N LEU A 811 -26.49 -19.32 -9.20
CA LEU A 811 -25.33 -18.49 -9.52
C LEU A 811 -24.62 -18.91 -10.79
N GLY A 812 -23.80 -17.99 -11.28
CA GLY A 812 -23.11 -18.06 -12.56
C GLY A 812 -23.94 -17.37 -13.63
N ASN A 813 -23.29 -16.86 -14.66
CA ASN A 813 -23.96 -16.33 -15.83
C ASN A 813 -23.48 -17.02 -17.10
N GLY A 814 -24.42 -17.27 -18.01
CA GLY A 814 -24.13 -17.76 -19.35
C GLY A 814 -24.67 -19.17 -19.63
N ILE A 815 -24.03 -19.84 -20.59
CA ILE A 815 -24.51 -21.12 -21.13
C ILE A 815 -23.37 -22.14 -21.11
N VAL A 816 -23.59 -23.29 -20.46
CA VAL A 816 -22.66 -24.43 -20.44
C VAL A 816 -23.19 -25.56 -21.33
N ASN A 817 -22.41 -25.98 -22.33
CA ASN A 817 -22.86 -26.92 -23.39
C ASN A 817 -21.98 -28.17 -23.55
N ASP A 818 -20.95 -28.34 -22.74
CA ASP A 818 -19.88 -29.33 -22.91
C ASP A 818 -19.92 -30.49 -21.90
N ILE A 819 -20.90 -30.50 -20.99
CA ILE A 819 -21.02 -31.52 -19.93
C ILE A 819 -21.69 -32.79 -20.45
N LYS A 820 -21.00 -33.93 -20.37
CA LYS A 820 -21.54 -35.28 -20.69
C LYS A 820 -21.57 -36.24 -19.50
N ASP A 821 -20.94 -35.84 -18.41
CA ASP A 821 -20.75 -36.66 -17.23
C ASP A 821 -21.55 -36.04 -16.08
N ILE A 822 -22.32 -36.86 -15.37
CA ILE A 822 -23.14 -36.44 -14.23
C ILE A 822 -22.77 -37.32 -13.05
N ILE A 823 -22.32 -36.70 -11.97
CA ILE A 823 -22.00 -37.36 -10.70
C ILE A 823 -23.06 -36.94 -9.71
N PHE A 824 -23.74 -37.90 -9.10
CA PHE A 824 -24.77 -37.59 -8.13
C PHE A 824 -24.76 -38.53 -6.92
N VAL A 825 -25.18 -37.99 -5.78
CA VAL A 825 -25.38 -38.74 -4.55
C VAL A 825 -26.87 -38.99 -4.37
N ASP A 826 -27.27 -40.27 -4.35
CA ASP A 826 -28.66 -40.68 -4.14
C ASP A 826 -29.11 -40.35 -2.70
N PRO A 827 -30.07 -39.42 -2.52
CA PRO A 827 -30.51 -39.01 -1.18
C PRO A 827 -31.09 -40.17 -0.36
N LYS A 828 -31.67 -41.20 -1.01
CA LYS A 828 -32.30 -42.34 -0.32
C LYS A 828 -31.28 -43.31 0.26
N LYS A 829 -30.05 -43.33 -0.28
CA LYS A 829 -28.97 -44.22 0.16
C LYS A 829 -27.96 -43.50 1.07
N LEU A 830 -28.18 -42.22 1.38
CA LEU A 830 -27.26 -41.39 2.14
C LEU A 830 -27.29 -41.73 3.63
N ASP A 831 -26.17 -42.24 4.14
CA ASP A 831 -25.88 -42.23 5.57
C ASP A 831 -25.09 -40.97 5.92
N ARG A 832 -25.73 -40.03 6.64
CA ARG A 832 -25.13 -38.73 7.00
C ARG A 832 -23.92 -38.88 7.94
N GLN A 833 -23.81 -39.99 8.68
CA GLN A 833 -22.64 -40.24 9.54
C GLN A 833 -21.40 -40.62 8.74
N LYS A 834 -21.57 -41.06 7.48
CA LYS A 834 -20.49 -41.45 6.57
C LYS A 834 -20.19 -40.40 5.49
N SER A 835 -20.62 -39.16 5.69
CA SER A 835 -20.44 -38.07 4.72
C SER A 835 -18.96 -37.78 4.39
N ILE A 836 -18.04 -38.05 5.31
CA ILE A 836 -16.58 -37.94 5.06
C ILE A 836 -16.11 -39.01 4.07
N GLU A 837 -16.58 -40.25 4.17
CA GLU A 837 -16.24 -41.33 3.22
C GLU A 837 -16.73 -40.99 1.82
N ILE A 838 -17.94 -40.42 1.72
CA ILE A 838 -18.53 -39.93 0.48
C ILE A 838 -17.67 -38.83 -0.15
N ALA A 839 -17.20 -37.85 0.65
CA ALA A 839 -16.31 -36.80 0.17
C ALA A 839 -15.01 -37.36 -0.43
N ASN A 840 -14.43 -38.38 0.19
CA ASN A 840 -13.22 -39.05 -0.31
C ASN A 840 -13.46 -39.81 -1.62
N LEU A 841 -14.61 -40.48 -1.76
CA LEU A 841 -14.99 -41.15 -3.00
C LEU A 841 -15.19 -40.14 -4.15
N ILE A 842 -15.89 -39.03 -3.89
CA ILE A 842 -16.06 -37.94 -4.87
C ILE A 842 -14.69 -37.39 -5.29
N SER A 843 -13.77 -37.21 -4.34
CA SER A 843 -12.41 -36.75 -4.62
C SER A 843 -11.68 -37.66 -5.62
N ARG A 844 -11.85 -38.99 -5.51
CA ARG A 844 -11.24 -39.95 -6.44
C ARG A 844 -11.82 -39.83 -7.85
N ILE A 845 -13.14 -39.68 -7.95
CA ILE A 845 -13.80 -39.49 -9.25
C ILE A 845 -13.37 -38.16 -9.87
N ASN A 846 -13.35 -37.08 -9.08
CA ASN A 846 -12.90 -35.75 -9.53
C ASN A 846 -11.48 -35.79 -10.11
N ALA A 847 -10.54 -36.47 -9.44
CA ALA A 847 -9.17 -36.63 -9.93
C ALA A 847 -9.13 -37.30 -11.33
N SER A 848 -9.86 -38.41 -11.51
CA SER A 848 -9.97 -39.07 -12.83
C SER A 848 -10.58 -38.17 -13.90
N MET A 849 -11.57 -37.35 -13.53
CA MET A 849 -12.24 -36.45 -14.47
C MET A 849 -11.35 -35.28 -14.88
N ILE A 850 -10.53 -34.74 -13.96
CA ILE A 850 -9.54 -33.71 -14.25
C ILE A 850 -8.44 -34.24 -15.16
N ASP A 851 -7.91 -35.43 -14.88
CA ASP A 851 -6.86 -36.06 -15.70
C ASP A 851 -7.33 -36.35 -17.13
N GLU A 852 -8.60 -36.73 -17.30
CA GLU A 852 -9.23 -36.90 -18.62
C GLU A 852 -9.69 -35.58 -19.27
N ASN A 853 -9.55 -34.44 -18.58
CA ASN A 853 -10.05 -33.12 -18.95
C ASN A 853 -11.56 -33.11 -19.28
N ARG A 854 -12.37 -33.70 -18.41
CA ARG A 854 -13.82 -33.90 -18.59
C ARG A 854 -14.61 -33.11 -17.56
N PRO A 855 -15.27 -32.01 -17.95
CA PRO A 855 -16.16 -31.30 -17.04
C PRO A 855 -17.43 -32.11 -16.76
N TYR A 856 -17.94 -31.99 -15.53
CA TYR A 856 -19.12 -32.73 -15.09
C TYR A 856 -20.13 -31.87 -14.32
N LEU A 857 -21.36 -32.37 -14.24
CA LEU A 857 -22.43 -31.87 -13.37
C LEU A 857 -22.39 -32.64 -12.04
N LEU A 858 -22.29 -31.95 -10.91
CA LEU A 858 -22.34 -32.54 -9.57
C LEU A 858 -23.71 -32.30 -8.94
N ILE A 859 -24.33 -33.33 -8.39
CA ILE A 859 -25.65 -33.22 -7.73
C ILE A 859 -25.55 -33.90 -6.36
N GLY A 860 -25.94 -33.21 -5.29
CA GLY A 860 -25.90 -33.81 -3.97
C GLY A 860 -26.91 -33.25 -2.98
N PRO A 861 -27.27 -34.06 -1.97
CA PRO A 861 -28.13 -33.63 -0.89
C PRO A 861 -27.37 -32.84 0.17
N GLY A 862 -28.01 -31.81 0.71
CA GLY A 862 -27.41 -30.93 1.72
C GLY A 862 -26.41 -29.93 1.14
N ARG A 863 -25.62 -29.30 2.03
CA ARG A 863 -24.62 -28.29 1.68
C ARG A 863 -23.28 -28.92 1.26
N TRP A 864 -22.73 -28.51 0.13
CA TRP A 864 -21.35 -28.86 -0.23
C TRP A 864 -20.35 -27.99 0.55
N GLY A 865 -19.33 -28.62 1.13
CA GLY A 865 -18.25 -27.92 1.83
C GLY A 865 -18.60 -27.38 3.21
N SER A 866 -19.63 -27.93 3.85
CA SER A 866 -19.97 -27.68 5.25
C SER A 866 -18.98 -28.38 6.20
N SER A 867 -18.59 -27.72 7.28
CA SER A 867 -17.85 -28.34 8.41
C SER A 867 -18.76 -29.17 9.33
N ASP A 868 -20.07 -28.99 9.22
CA ASP A 868 -21.09 -29.80 9.91
C ASP A 868 -21.56 -30.94 9.00
N ASN A 869 -21.19 -32.17 9.37
CA ASN A 869 -21.51 -33.41 8.66
C ASN A 869 -23.01 -33.73 8.59
N LEU A 870 -23.82 -33.13 9.46
CA LEU A 870 -25.27 -33.34 9.49
C LEU A 870 -26.01 -32.41 8.51
N LEU A 871 -25.38 -31.29 8.13
CA LEU A 871 -25.94 -30.30 7.19
C LEU A 871 -25.59 -30.60 5.71
N GLY A 872 -24.61 -31.45 5.44
CA GLY A 872 -24.21 -31.78 4.08
C GLY A 872 -22.95 -32.62 3.95
N ILE A 873 -22.29 -32.54 2.79
CA ILE A 873 -21.11 -33.34 2.46
C ILE A 873 -19.85 -32.46 2.62
N PRO A 874 -18.91 -32.82 3.52
CA PRO A 874 -17.75 -32.00 3.89
C PRO A 874 -16.62 -32.07 2.84
N VAL A 875 -16.92 -31.75 1.58
CA VAL A 875 -15.92 -31.70 0.51
C VAL A 875 -15.05 -30.43 0.61
N LYS A 876 -13.76 -30.57 0.36
CA LYS A 876 -12.88 -29.42 0.06
C LYS A 876 -13.01 -29.04 -1.41
N TRP A 877 -12.72 -27.80 -1.77
CA TRP A 877 -12.82 -27.33 -3.17
C TRP A 877 -12.00 -28.20 -4.14
N GLY A 878 -10.76 -28.55 -3.79
CA GLY A 878 -9.92 -29.42 -4.63
C GLY A 878 -10.51 -30.82 -4.88
N GLN A 879 -11.48 -31.27 -4.07
CA GLN A 879 -12.13 -32.58 -4.25
C GLN A 879 -13.28 -32.55 -5.26
N ILE A 880 -13.73 -31.36 -5.70
CA ILE A 880 -14.84 -31.19 -6.65
C ILE A 880 -14.51 -30.18 -7.75
N SER A 881 -13.25 -29.79 -7.89
CA SER A 881 -12.81 -28.68 -8.75
C SER A 881 -13.04 -28.90 -10.25
N GLY A 882 -13.26 -30.14 -10.70
CA GLY A 882 -13.64 -30.46 -12.08
C GLY A 882 -15.13 -30.24 -12.39
N ALA A 883 -15.97 -29.96 -11.38
CA ALA A 883 -17.39 -29.68 -11.59
C ALA A 883 -17.58 -28.31 -12.26
N ARG A 884 -18.27 -28.29 -13.40
CA ARG A 884 -18.67 -27.04 -14.09
C ARG A 884 -20.02 -26.52 -13.63
N THR A 885 -20.85 -27.40 -13.06
CA THR A 885 -22.10 -27.02 -12.43
C THR A 885 -22.36 -27.91 -11.23
N ILE A 886 -22.86 -27.34 -10.14
CA ILE A 886 -23.15 -28.00 -8.87
C ILE A 886 -24.62 -27.75 -8.52
N ILE A 887 -25.31 -28.80 -8.06
CA ILE A 887 -26.67 -28.73 -7.54
C ILE A 887 -26.67 -29.18 -6.08
N GLU A 888 -27.25 -28.35 -5.21
CA GLU A 888 -27.62 -28.70 -3.86
C GLU A 888 -29.12 -29.02 -3.79
N CYS A 889 -29.44 -30.17 -3.18
CA CYS A 889 -30.81 -30.62 -3.00
C CYS A 889 -31.15 -30.56 -1.51
N GLU A 890 -32.33 -30.04 -1.15
CA GLU A 890 -32.79 -30.08 0.24
C GLU A 890 -32.93 -31.52 0.76
N LEU A 891 -32.46 -31.74 2.00
CA LEU A 891 -32.76 -32.95 2.75
C LEU A 891 -34.18 -32.82 3.33
N ALA A 892 -34.92 -33.92 3.43
CA ALA A 892 -36.33 -33.93 3.86
C ALA A 892 -36.58 -33.22 5.21
N ASP A 893 -35.56 -33.10 6.07
CA ASP A 893 -35.67 -32.60 7.44
C ASP A 893 -34.94 -31.26 7.68
N ILE A 894 -34.22 -30.72 6.68
CA ILE A 894 -33.32 -29.55 6.83
C ILE A 894 -33.36 -28.66 5.58
N SER A 895 -33.71 -27.38 5.77
CA SER A 895 -33.48 -26.31 4.78
C SER A 895 -32.02 -25.88 4.84
N VAL A 896 -31.33 -25.88 3.71
CA VAL A 896 -29.94 -25.45 3.60
C VAL A 896 -29.89 -23.98 3.21
N ASP A 897 -29.29 -23.14 4.08
CA ASP A 897 -29.01 -21.75 3.72
C ASP A 897 -27.86 -21.69 2.69
N PRO A 898 -27.92 -20.78 1.68
CA PRO A 898 -26.87 -20.63 0.69
C PRO A 898 -25.49 -20.43 1.32
N SER A 899 -24.45 -20.95 0.67
CA SER A 899 -23.07 -20.92 1.18
C SER A 899 -22.42 -19.53 1.34
N GLN A 900 -23.18 -18.45 1.18
CA GLN A 900 -22.73 -17.08 1.31
C GLN A 900 -21.99 -16.83 2.64
N GLY A 901 -20.81 -16.21 2.54
CA GLY A 901 -19.96 -15.96 3.70
C GLY A 901 -18.64 -16.71 3.66
N THR A 902 -18.56 -17.87 3.00
CA THR A 902 -17.43 -18.79 3.16
C THR A 902 -16.38 -18.69 2.05
N HIS A 903 -15.18 -19.19 2.32
CA HIS A 903 -14.15 -19.36 1.29
C HIS A 903 -14.60 -20.30 0.16
N PHE A 904 -15.38 -21.33 0.48
CA PHE A 904 -15.95 -22.25 -0.52
C PHE A 904 -16.83 -21.50 -1.55
N PHE A 905 -17.64 -20.55 -1.08
CA PHE A 905 -18.48 -19.72 -1.93
C PHE A 905 -17.69 -18.84 -2.90
N GLN A 906 -16.58 -18.27 -2.43
CA GLN A 906 -15.72 -17.44 -3.27
C GLN A 906 -15.16 -18.23 -4.45
N ASN A 907 -14.79 -19.50 -4.24
CA ASN A 907 -14.28 -20.34 -5.31
C ASN A 907 -15.36 -20.61 -6.38
N ILE A 908 -16.62 -20.85 -5.99
CA ILE A 908 -17.72 -21.06 -6.95
C ILE A 908 -17.86 -19.86 -7.90
N VAL A 909 -17.93 -18.64 -7.35
CA VAL A 909 -18.07 -17.40 -8.14
C VAL A 909 -16.85 -17.19 -9.04
N SER A 910 -15.66 -17.50 -8.53
CA SER A 910 -14.39 -17.21 -9.20
C SER A 910 -14.09 -18.13 -10.38
N PHE A 911 -14.38 -19.42 -10.23
CA PHE A 911 -14.19 -20.39 -11.31
C PHE A 911 -15.34 -20.42 -12.31
N ASN A 912 -16.31 -19.51 -12.17
CA ASN A 912 -17.56 -19.46 -12.93
C ASN A 912 -18.23 -20.84 -12.97
N VAL A 913 -18.38 -21.44 -11.79
CA VAL A 913 -19.08 -22.71 -11.63
C VAL A 913 -20.55 -22.40 -11.43
N GLY A 914 -21.40 -22.92 -12.32
CA GLY A 914 -22.85 -22.82 -12.16
C GLY A 914 -23.27 -23.47 -10.84
N TYR A 915 -24.07 -22.80 -10.04
CA TYR A 915 -24.47 -23.33 -8.74
C TYR A 915 -25.97 -23.16 -8.53
N LEU A 916 -26.68 -24.25 -8.28
CA LEU A 916 -28.13 -24.27 -8.16
C LEU A 916 -28.53 -24.84 -6.80
N THR A 917 -29.48 -24.19 -6.14
CA THR A 917 -30.11 -24.73 -4.93
C THR A 917 -31.54 -25.14 -5.28
N ILE A 918 -31.89 -26.40 -5.07
CA ILE A 918 -33.22 -26.95 -5.37
C ILE A 918 -33.92 -27.29 -4.06
N ARG A 919 -35.08 -26.65 -3.85
CA ARG A 919 -35.91 -26.84 -2.66
C ARG A 919 -36.98 -27.90 -2.90
N ASN A 920 -37.31 -28.68 -1.88
CA ASN A 920 -38.32 -29.74 -1.98
C ASN A 920 -39.75 -29.18 -2.15
N SER A 921 -39.96 -27.90 -1.86
CA SER A 921 -41.24 -27.19 -1.99
C SER A 921 -41.53 -26.66 -3.39
N GLU A 922 -40.56 -26.70 -4.32
CA GLU A 922 -40.76 -26.24 -5.70
C GLU A 922 -41.32 -27.37 -6.59
N PRO A 923 -42.39 -27.13 -7.38
CA PRO A 923 -42.87 -28.11 -8.33
C PRO A 923 -41.80 -28.29 -9.41
N SER A 924 -41.43 -29.54 -9.72
CA SER A 924 -40.34 -29.98 -10.62
C SER A 924 -38.92 -29.98 -10.02
N ALA A 925 -38.79 -30.56 -8.83
CA ALA A 925 -37.55 -31.14 -8.32
C ALA A 925 -36.94 -32.14 -9.33
N ILE A 926 -35.60 -32.18 -9.37
CA ILE A 926 -34.74 -33.01 -10.23
C ILE A 926 -35.41 -34.30 -10.74
N ASP A 927 -35.34 -34.55 -12.04
CA ASP A 927 -35.84 -35.81 -12.63
C ASP A 927 -34.90 -37.00 -12.31
N TRP A 928 -35.04 -37.53 -11.10
CA TRP A 928 -34.30 -38.69 -10.61
C TRP A 928 -34.57 -39.96 -11.41
N ASP A 929 -35.77 -40.12 -11.98
CA ASP A 929 -36.12 -41.28 -12.79
C ASP A 929 -35.35 -41.28 -14.11
N TRP A 930 -35.20 -40.11 -14.73
CA TRP A 930 -34.37 -39.95 -15.93
C TRP A 930 -32.89 -40.22 -15.62
N LEU A 931 -32.35 -39.72 -14.50
CA LEU A 931 -30.96 -39.98 -14.09
C LEU A 931 -30.67 -41.47 -13.89
N ASN A 932 -31.58 -42.18 -13.21
CA ASN A 932 -31.42 -43.61 -12.93
C ASN A 932 -31.54 -44.50 -14.17
N LYS A 933 -32.13 -44.02 -15.27
CA LYS A 933 -32.20 -44.74 -16.56
C LYS A 933 -30.94 -44.59 -17.43
N GLN A 934 -30.04 -43.67 -17.08
CA GLN A 934 -28.82 -43.45 -17.87
C GLN A 934 -27.79 -44.57 -17.66
N LYS A 935 -26.82 -44.67 -18.58
CA LYS A 935 -25.74 -45.64 -18.46
C LYS A 935 -24.84 -45.28 -17.28
N CYS A 936 -24.88 -46.09 -16.23
CA CYS A 936 -23.98 -46.01 -15.09
C CYS A 936 -22.58 -46.49 -15.49
N ILE A 937 -21.56 -45.67 -15.23
CA ILE A 937 -20.15 -46.00 -15.41
C ILE A 937 -19.57 -46.54 -14.11
N PHE A 938 -19.99 -45.94 -13.00
CA PHE A 938 -19.48 -46.25 -11.67
C PHE A 938 -20.59 -46.05 -10.63
N GLU A 939 -20.74 -47.03 -9.74
CA GLU A 939 -21.65 -46.97 -8.59
C GLU A 939 -20.92 -47.54 -7.37
N GLU A 940 -20.76 -46.71 -6.33
CA GLU A 940 -20.17 -47.12 -5.06
C GLU A 940 -20.95 -46.45 -3.92
N GLY A 941 -21.61 -47.27 -3.08
CA GLY A 941 -22.47 -46.79 -2.01
C GLY A 941 -23.62 -45.89 -2.52
N PRO A 942 -23.75 -44.64 -2.04
CA PRO A 942 -24.77 -43.70 -2.51
C PRO A 942 -24.35 -42.92 -3.76
N ILE A 943 -23.10 -43.04 -4.24
CA ILE A 943 -22.59 -42.26 -5.37
C ILE A 943 -22.82 -43.01 -6.68
N LYS A 944 -23.33 -42.29 -7.69
CA LYS A 944 -23.43 -42.76 -9.07
C LYS A 944 -22.77 -41.76 -10.02
N HIS A 945 -22.01 -42.29 -10.97
CA HIS A 945 -21.50 -41.56 -12.13
C HIS A 945 -22.16 -42.11 -13.39
N VAL A 946 -22.94 -41.27 -14.05
CA VAL A 946 -23.61 -41.60 -15.30
C VAL A 946 -23.05 -40.78 -16.44
N ARG A 947 -23.02 -41.37 -17.64
CA ARG A 947 -22.55 -40.71 -18.85
C ARG A 947 -23.60 -40.75 -19.95
N ILE A 948 -23.86 -39.60 -20.52
CA ILE A 948 -24.82 -39.39 -21.60
C ILE A 948 -24.11 -39.23 -22.95
N LYS A 949 -24.81 -39.53 -24.05
CA LYS A 949 -24.23 -39.51 -25.40
C LYS A 949 -24.05 -38.09 -25.96
N LYS A 950 -25.04 -37.23 -25.71
CA LYS A 950 -25.04 -35.81 -26.10
C LYS A 950 -24.88 -34.95 -24.86
N SER A 951 -24.19 -33.82 -24.98
CA SER A 951 -23.95 -32.92 -23.85
C SER A 951 -25.23 -32.29 -23.32
N LEU A 952 -25.27 -31.99 -22.02
CA LEU A 952 -26.29 -31.15 -21.39
C LEU A 952 -26.15 -29.71 -21.86
N LYS A 953 -27.28 -29.01 -21.91
CA LYS A 953 -27.33 -27.55 -22.05
C LYS A 953 -27.79 -26.96 -20.73
N ILE A 954 -26.92 -26.20 -20.07
CA ILE A 954 -27.20 -25.52 -18.80
C ILE A 954 -27.28 -24.03 -19.07
N LEU A 955 -28.34 -23.43 -18.57
CA LEU A 955 -28.67 -22.02 -18.71
C LEU A 955 -28.60 -21.39 -17.32
N LEU A 956 -27.81 -20.33 -17.16
CA LEU A 956 -27.58 -19.64 -15.89
C LEU A 956 -27.82 -18.14 -16.05
N ASP A 957 -28.77 -17.62 -15.29
CA ASP A 957 -29.04 -16.18 -15.12
C ASP A 957 -28.87 -15.85 -13.64
N GLY A 958 -27.64 -15.51 -13.26
CA GLY A 958 -27.28 -15.16 -11.89
C GLY A 958 -27.85 -13.82 -11.44
N ARG A 959 -28.30 -12.94 -12.36
CA ARG A 959 -28.92 -11.66 -12.01
C ARG A 959 -30.34 -11.83 -11.48
N ASN A 960 -31.13 -12.65 -12.17
CA ASN A 960 -32.50 -12.96 -11.74
C ASN A 960 -32.56 -14.23 -10.86
N GLY A 961 -31.41 -14.87 -10.61
CA GLY A 961 -31.29 -16.09 -9.82
C GLY A 961 -31.91 -17.33 -10.48
N ARG A 962 -32.11 -17.33 -11.79
CA ARG A 962 -32.78 -18.42 -12.52
C ARG A 962 -31.77 -19.33 -13.21
N ALA A 963 -32.01 -20.64 -13.15
CA ALA A 963 -31.23 -21.60 -13.92
C ALA A 963 -32.07 -22.78 -14.39
N ALA A 964 -31.68 -23.36 -15.52
CA ALA A 964 -32.30 -24.55 -16.08
C ALA A 964 -31.24 -25.47 -16.70
N ILE A 965 -31.33 -26.76 -16.41
CA ILE A 965 -30.51 -27.81 -16.99
C ILE A 965 -31.40 -28.62 -17.93
N LEU A 966 -31.13 -28.59 -19.22
CA LEU A 966 -31.97 -29.21 -20.24
C LEU A 966 -31.48 -30.62 -20.56
N LYS A 967 -32.44 -31.56 -20.67
CA LYS A 967 -32.16 -32.90 -21.17
C LYS A 967 -31.70 -32.82 -22.64
N PRO A 968 -30.74 -33.66 -23.08
CA PRO A 968 -30.34 -33.68 -24.47
C PRO A 968 -31.51 -34.16 -25.34
N LYS A 969 -31.77 -33.46 -26.44
CA LYS A 969 -32.77 -33.88 -27.45
C LYS A 969 -32.29 -35.09 -28.24
#